data_AF-A0A8B8F756-F1
#
_entry.id   AF-A0A8B8F756-F1
#
_cell.length_a   1.000
_cell.length_b   1.000
_cell.length_c   1.000
_cell.angle_alpha   90.00
_cell.angle_beta   90.00
_cell.angle_gamma   90.00
#
_symmetry.space_group_name_H-M   'P 1'
#
loop_
_entity.id
_entity.type
_entity.pdbx_description
1 polymer ?
#
loop_
_entity_poly.entity_id
_entity_poly.type
_entity_poly.pdbx_seq_one_letter_code
_entity_poly.pdbx_strand_id
1 'polypeptide(L)'
;MNDFVPFSNVNKNCTRDGLQFMRSLNNQTQWAIKMYDSSSKYPGGAPTASELIELGHFDRCMSVSSERFGIRGAYAVAVMRFRFTDEDDVGRRPTGPPEVETKPQTSNDSPSPRSTGPESLSWALCVPDSCTSEDIKYSVDRVLVPAFRAFNVVIDVAIPSTMYTSKDLELPNTEGSLWICGILITGFVLMVIGTLYDVCSYRSKAKNPTFWSECLYSYSMVSNTKNLMGDIKNREFAVTNGLKTLGIISVIVGHRVALDLGLPTHSTEYSEHILTDFWLSILKSPVTVEIFFIVSGFFTFIIINDRLNSGKSLNFVYLLTFRLIRILPTYTTIILIFAFILPYTGDGPLWKLIIYPEAEFCRKNWWTNLLFLNNYVNSQEMCMLHSWYLACDMHFFIIGTFLTYILWRWRKAGFGIFGVMFAVSVYIPAKYIYDNQQWGVMPYFHSHIKNLRTTEHFQRVYIKSHHRITTYLIGIASAYVYMQVKKSKLKFSAKSRTIGLILCILLHISCYFVTGYLYLPRLKYNPWNHLLYFTFQRIVYALTVSYVLVVGSLSNFGYFSSFMECKIFIVIARISYVLYLSHFIVQLQSIGQIRQPQYENFFKLYWKINADILTAFSYALVINLIIEEPIRKMIKKLMRMFLAAEQDELNIDGRNNISSN
;
A
#
# COMPACT_ATOMS: atom_id res chain seq x y z
N MET A 1 -27.68 24.42 17.45
CA MET A 1 -26.42 24.35 18.21
C MET A 1 -26.38 25.32 19.39
N ASN A 2 -27.01 26.50 19.29
CA ASN A 2 -27.08 27.47 20.39
C ASN A 2 -27.61 26.89 21.73
N ASP A 3 -28.44 25.84 21.70
CA ASP A 3 -29.01 25.20 22.89
C ASP A 3 -28.45 23.78 23.17
N PHE A 4 -27.38 23.36 22.49
CA PHE A 4 -26.82 22.02 22.69
C PHE A 4 -25.94 21.97 23.95
N VAL A 5 -26.36 21.20 24.95
CA VAL A 5 -25.60 20.97 26.19
C VAL A 5 -25.13 19.51 26.21
N PRO A 6 -23.82 19.24 26.26
CA PRO A 6 -23.32 17.90 26.51
C PRO A 6 -23.89 17.35 27.83
N PHE A 7 -24.51 16.18 27.77
CA PHE A 7 -25.22 15.58 28.88
C PHE A 7 -25.07 14.05 28.88
N SER A 8 -24.73 13.50 30.03
CA SER A 8 -24.75 12.06 30.27
C SER A 8 -25.70 11.70 31.41
N ASN A 9 -26.39 10.59 31.27
CA ASN A 9 -27.19 9.97 32.33
C ASN A 9 -26.34 9.19 33.33
N VAL A 10 -25.10 8.81 32.97
CA VAL A 10 -24.18 8.02 33.81
C VAL A 10 -23.01 8.87 34.30
N ASN A 11 -22.39 9.64 33.41
CA ASN A 11 -21.20 10.43 33.69
C ASN A 11 -21.55 11.84 34.19
N LYS A 12 -21.60 11.98 35.53
CA LYS A 12 -21.90 13.26 36.19
C LYS A 12 -20.89 14.36 35.86
N ASN A 13 -19.63 14.01 35.59
CA ASN A 13 -18.59 15.00 35.26
C ASN A 13 -18.85 15.62 33.89
N CYS A 14 -19.20 14.81 32.87
CA CYS A 14 -19.58 15.31 31.55
C CYS A 14 -20.77 16.29 31.65
N THR A 15 -21.81 15.93 32.41
CA THR A 15 -22.98 16.82 32.60
C THR A 15 -22.62 18.10 33.34
N ARG A 16 -21.81 18.03 34.41
CA ARG A 16 -21.35 19.20 35.16
C ARG A 16 -20.56 20.15 34.26
N ASP A 17 -19.58 19.61 33.53
CA ASP A 17 -18.68 20.40 32.70
C ASP A 17 -19.40 20.93 31.44
N GLY A 18 -20.37 20.18 30.90
CA GLY A 18 -21.28 20.65 29.84
C GLY A 18 -22.17 21.82 30.27
N LEU A 19 -22.73 21.77 31.49
CA LEU A 19 -23.48 22.90 32.06
C LEU A 19 -22.58 24.11 32.32
N GLN A 20 -21.36 23.88 32.81
CA GLN A 20 -20.39 24.95 33.03
C GLN A 20 -19.97 25.60 31.70
N PHE A 21 -19.75 24.79 30.66
CA PHE A 21 -19.50 25.25 29.30
C PHE A 21 -20.62 26.18 28.81
N MET A 22 -21.88 25.79 28.96
CA MET A 22 -23.01 26.63 28.53
C MET A 22 -23.13 27.95 29.31
N ARG A 23 -22.93 27.92 30.63
CA ARG A 23 -22.90 29.16 31.43
C ARG A 23 -21.78 30.08 30.97
N SER A 24 -20.60 29.51 30.71
CA SER A 24 -19.43 30.24 30.22
C SER A 24 -19.60 30.72 28.78
N LEU A 25 -20.38 30.04 27.95
CA LEU A 25 -20.75 30.47 26.60
C LEU A 25 -21.72 31.66 26.63
N ASN A 26 -22.75 31.59 27.49
CA ASN A 26 -23.69 32.70 27.71
C ASN A 26 -22.99 33.96 28.26
N ASN A 27 -21.98 33.76 29.11
CA ASN A 27 -21.12 34.84 29.62
C ASN A 27 -20.02 35.26 28.62
N GLN A 28 -20.04 34.75 27.38
CA GLN A 28 -19.10 35.10 26.32
C GLN A 28 -17.62 34.93 26.69
N THR A 29 -17.30 33.95 27.53
CA THR A 29 -15.91 33.68 27.89
C THR A 29 -15.14 33.11 26.70
N GLN A 30 -13.87 33.50 26.57
CA GLN A 30 -13.05 33.18 25.40
C GLN A 30 -12.91 31.66 25.17
N TRP A 31 -12.70 30.87 26.22
CA TRP A 31 -12.53 29.42 26.10
C TRP A 31 -13.81 28.72 25.63
N ALA A 32 -14.98 29.17 26.09
CA ALA A 32 -16.27 28.61 25.71
C ALA A 32 -16.66 29.01 24.29
N ILE A 33 -16.46 30.28 23.90
CA ILE A 33 -16.64 30.70 22.50
C ILE A 33 -15.73 29.89 21.58
N LYS A 34 -14.45 29.71 21.97
CA LYS A 34 -13.50 28.91 21.19
C LYS A 34 -13.96 27.46 21.04
N MET A 35 -14.46 26.83 22.10
CA MET A 35 -15.02 25.47 22.05
C MET A 35 -16.24 25.40 21.12
N TYR A 36 -17.18 26.33 21.26
CA TYR A 36 -18.38 26.41 20.42
C TYR A 36 -18.03 26.59 18.93
N ASP A 37 -17.17 27.56 18.61
CA ASP A 37 -16.74 27.88 17.24
C ASP A 37 -15.87 26.78 16.61
N SER A 38 -15.29 25.88 17.43
CA SER A 38 -14.52 24.75 16.92
C SER A 38 -15.39 23.62 16.36
N SER A 39 -16.65 23.54 16.80
CA SER A 39 -17.60 22.57 16.28
C SER A 39 -18.06 22.97 14.88
N SER A 40 -18.38 21.98 14.04
CA SER A 40 -18.93 22.27 12.72
C SER A 40 -20.31 22.91 12.82
N LYS A 41 -20.50 24.00 12.08
CA LYS A 41 -21.79 24.67 11.91
C LYS A 41 -22.56 23.96 10.79
N TYR A 42 -23.85 24.27 10.65
CA TYR A 42 -24.68 23.65 9.62
C TYR A 42 -23.99 23.80 8.24
N PRO A 43 -23.77 22.68 7.51
CA PRO A 43 -23.08 22.72 6.23
C PRO A 43 -23.84 23.60 5.23
N GLY A 44 -23.18 24.64 4.74
CA GLY A 44 -23.66 25.40 3.58
C GLY A 44 -23.22 24.67 2.31
N GLY A 45 -24.10 23.85 1.71
CA GLY A 45 -23.78 23.09 0.50
C GLY A 45 -24.91 22.14 0.10
N ALA A 46 -25.06 21.90 -1.21
CA ALA A 46 -26.27 21.42 -1.88
C ALA A 46 -26.95 20.17 -1.26
N PRO A 47 -28.31 20.11 -1.25
CA PRO A 47 -29.09 18.93 -0.83
C PRO A 47 -28.96 17.70 -1.76
N THR A 48 -28.04 17.73 -2.72
CA THR A 48 -27.90 16.70 -3.77
C THR A 48 -26.75 15.73 -3.55
N ALA A 49 -25.87 15.96 -2.57
CA ALA A 49 -24.80 15.01 -2.24
C ALA A 49 -25.33 13.87 -1.35
N SER A 50 -24.99 12.62 -1.68
CA SER A 50 -25.39 11.45 -0.89
C SER A 50 -24.69 11.38 0.48
N GLU A 51 -23.50 11.95 0.61
CA GLU A 51 -22.75 12.01 1.87
C GLU A 51 -22.17 13.40 2.08
N LEU A 52 -22.38 13.93 3.29
CA LEU A 52 -21.92 15.25 3.68
C LEU A 52 -20.98 15.13 4.87
N ILE A 53 -19.78 15.70 4.78
CA ILE A 53 -18.74 15.53 5.79
C ILE A 53 -18.24 16.89 6.23
N GLU A 54 -18.44 17.20 7.51
CA GLU A 54 -18.04 18.44 8.14
C GLU A 54 -17.14 18.17 9.34
N LEU A 55 -15.85 18.48 9.19
CA LEU A 55 -14.81 18.17 10.20
C LEU A 55 -14.57 19.30 11.21
N GLY A 56 -15.22 20.45 11.08
CA GLY A 56 -15.03 21.59 12.00
C GLY A 56 -13.58 22.06 12.10
N HIS A 57 -13.18 22.62 13.25
CA HIS A 57 -11.80 23.07 13.50
C HIS A 57 -11.13 22.24 14.60
N PHE A 58 -10.49 21.14 14.18
CA PHE A 58 -9.78 20.21 15.06
C PHE A 58 -8.72 20.87 15.96
N ASP A 59 -7.76 21.60 15.38
CA ASP A 59 -6.64 22.17 16.16
C ASP A 59 -7.12 23.25 17.15
N ARG A 60 -8.19 23.98 16.81
CA ARG A 60 -8.83 24.92 17.74
C ARG A 60 -9.49 24.18 18.90
N CYS A 61 -10.19 23.08 18.63
CA CYS A 61 -10.80 22.26 19.68
C CYS A 61 -9.76 21.71 20.65
N MET A 62 -8.70 21.10 20.12
CA MET A 62 -7.62 20.49 20.92
C MET A 62 -6.82 21.51 21.74
N SER A 63 -6.84 22.79 21.35
CA SER A 63 -6.21 23.89 22.07
C SER A 63 -7.15 24.63 23.03
N VAL A 64 -8.38 24.16 23.23
CA VAL A 64 -9.26 24.68 24.29
C VAL A 64 -8.77 24.20 25.65
N SER A 65 -8.62 25.14 26.58
CA SER A 65 -8.30 24.89 27.98
C SER A 65 -8.88 25.99 28.84
N SER A 66 -9.44 25.62 29.99
CA SER A 66 -9.93 26.52 31.01
C SER A 66 -9.28 26.18 32.35
N GLU A 67 -8.21 26.90 32.69
CA GLU A 67 -7.44 26.66 33.92
C GLU A 67 -8.31 26.78 35.18
N ARG A 68 -9.24 27.74 35.19
CA ARG A 68 -10.15 27.99 36.32
C ARG A 68 -11.07 26.81 36.63
N PHE A 69 -11.49 26.07 35.59
CA PHE A 69 -12.45 24.98 35.75
C PHE A 69 -11.85 23.59 35.49
N GLY A 70 -10.58 23.52 35.07
CA GLY A 70 -9.92 22.28 34.67
C GLY A 70 -10.53 21.61 33.44
N ILE A 71 -11.27 22.36 32.60
CA ILE A 71 -11.97 21.83 31.42
C ILE A 71 -11.10 21.99 30.18
N ARG A 72 -10.91 20.93 29.40
CA ARG A 72 -10.24 20.99 28.08
C ARG A 72 -11.19 20.54 26.98
N GLY A 73 -10.79 20.78 25.73
CA GLY A 73 -11.55 20.32 24.56
C GLY A 73 -11.27 18.86 24.22
N ALA A 74 -12.32 18.12 23.88
CA ALA A 74 -12.28 16.85 23.17
C ALA A 74 -13.06 16.97 21.85
N TYR A 75 -12.45 16.47 20.79
CA TYR A 75 -12.97 16.47 19.44
C TYR A 75 -13.68 15.14 19.14
N ALA A 76 -14.89 15.19 18.60
CA ALA A 76 -15.65 14.01 18.21
C ALA A 76 -16.34 14.24 16.86
N VAL A 77 -16.43 13.21 16.02
CA VAL A 77 -17.26 13.26 14.80
C VAL A 77 -18.45 12.32 14.97
N ALA A 78 -19.65 12.90 14.93
CA ALA A 78 -20.90 12.16 14.95
C ALA A 78 -21.34 11.83 13.52
N VAL A 79 -21.47 10.54 13.23
CA VAL A 79 -21.97 10.04 11.95
C VAL A 79 -23.47 9.79 12.09
N MET A 80 -24.26 10.54 11.36
CA MET A 80 -25.71 10.42 11.30
C MET A 80 -26.11 9.77 9.98
N ARG A 81 -26.96 8.74 10.02
CA ARG A 81 -27.55 8.13 8.83
C ARG A 81 -29.04 8.41 8.81
N PHE A 82 -29.54 8.87 7.68
CA PHE A 82 -30.94 9.25 7.52
C PHE A 82 -31.71 8.11 6.85
N ARG A 83 -32.87 7.76 7.42
CA ARG A 83 -33.84 6.85 6.82
C ARG A 83 -35.19 7.57 6.77
N PHE A 84 -35.68 7.80 5.56
CA PHE A 84 -37.00 8.35 5.34
C PHE A 84 -38.01 7.22 5.49
N THR A 85 -38.91 7.33 6.45
CA THR A 85 -40.01 6.38 6.62
C THR A 85 -41.16 6.82 5.74
N ASP A 86 -41.50 6.04 4.72
CA ASP A 86 -42.80 6.15 4.06
C ASP A 86 -43.91 5.75 5.05
N GLU A 87 -45.09 6.34 4.91
CA GLU A 87 -46.24 6.16 5.82
C GLU A 87 -46.73 4.70 5.96
N ASP A 88 -46.20 3.75 5.19
CA ASP A 88 -46.65 2.35 5.15
C ASP A 88 -45.81 1.34 5.96
N ASP A 89 -44.68 1.70 6.59
CA ASP A 89 -43.80 0.72 7.28
C ASP A 89 -43.77 0.86 8.82
N VAL A 90 -44.94 1.06 9.43
CA VAL A 90 -45.11 0.92 10.88
C VAL A 90 -45.21 -0.57 11.22
N GLY A 91 -44.07 -1.25 11.43
CA GLY A 91 -44.20 -2.62 11.96
C GLY A 91 -42.99 -3.48 12.25
N ARG A 92 -41.75 -3.16 11.87
CA ARG A 92 -40.63 -4.11 12.11
C ARG A 92 -39.37 -3.46 12.68
N ARG A 93 -39.16 -3.66 13.98
CA ARG A 93 -37.83 -3.55 14.62
C ARG A 93 -37.05 -4.83 14.33
N PRO A 94 -35.83 -4.78 13.75
CA PRO A 94 -34.92 -5.92 13.77
C PRO A 94 -34.09 -5.87 15.06
N THR A 95 -34.25 -6.88 15.90
CA THR A 95 -33.31 -7.23 16.98
C THR A 95 -32.22 -8.12 16.37
N GLY A 96 -31.09 -7.55 16.00
CA GLY A 96 -29.92 -8.31 15.52
C GLY A 96 -28.71 -7.40 15.23
N PRO A 97 -27.48 -7.89 15.39
CA PRO A 97 -26.28 -7.14 15.01
C PRO A 97 -26.22 -6.94 13.48
N PRO A 98 -25.58 -5.86 13.00
CA PRO A 98 -25.62 -5.46 11.60
C PRO A 98 -24.88 -6.46 10.71
N GLU A 99 -25.61 -7.16 9.85
CA GLU A 99 -25.04 -7.89 8.71
C GLU A 99 -24.61 -6.88 7.64
N VAL A 100 -23.34 -6.96 7.23
CA VAL A 100 -22.80 -6.25 6.07
C VAL A 100 -23.38 -6.92 4.82
N GLU A 101 -24.21 -6.21 4.06
CA GLU A 101 -24.74 -6.71 2.79
C GLU A 101 -23.59 -7.01 1.81
N THR A 102 -23.35 -8.30 1.57
CA THR A 102 -22.29 -8.81 0.66
C THR A 102 -22.83 -9.30 -0.69
N LYS A 103 -24.03 -8.89 -1.11
CA LYS A 103 -24.58 -9.27 -2.42
C LYS A 103 -24.64 -8.05 -3.36
N PRO A 104 -24.39 -8.23 -4.66
CA PRO A 104 -24.61 -7.16 -5.62
C PRO A 104 -26.09 -6.80 -5.59
N GLN A 105 -26.40 -5.56 -5.24
CA GLN A 105 -27.73 -4.98 -5.47
C GLN A 105 -27.98 -5.04 -6.98
N THR A 106 -28.70 -6.08 -7.38
CA THR A 106 -29.44 -6.13 -8.64
C THR A 106 -30.83 -5.58 -8.36
N SER A 107 -30.90 -4.38 -7.77
CA SER A 107 -32.14 -3.64 -7.72
C SER A 107 -32.26 -2.88 -9.04
N ASN A 108 -33.21 -3.29 -9.87
CA ASN A 108 -33.81 -2.49 -10.93
C ASN A 108 -34.62 -1.30 -10.36
N ASP A 109 -34.37 -0.89 -9.12
CA ASP A 109 -35.00 0.26 -8.52
C ASP A 109 -34.27 1.49 -9.02
N SER A 110 -34.85 2.08 -10.05
CA SER A 110 -34.74 3.52 -10.32
C SER A 110 -34.75 4.24 -8.96
N PRO A 111 -33.76 5.09 -8.62
CA PRO A 111 -33.88 5.91 -7.44
C PRO A 111 -35.18 6.69 -7.59
N SER A 112 -36.10 6.53 -6.63
CA SER A 112 -37.33 7.31 -6.62
C SER A 112 -36.93 8.79 -6.65
N PRO A 113 -37.60 9.66 -7.43
CA PRO A 113 -37.15 11.06 -7.62
C PRO A 113 -37.32 11.95 -6.38
N ARG A 114 -37.46 11.38 -5.17
CA ARG A 114 -37.90 12.08 -3.95
C ARG A 114 -36.90 12.09 -2.78
N SER A 115 -35.72 11.48 -2.87
CA SER A 115 -34.68 11.65 -1.83
C SER A 115 -33.94 12.98 -2.00
N THR A 116 -34.55 14.08 -1.56
CA THR A 116 -33.96 15.43 -1.63
C THR A 116 -32.97 15.73 -0.49
N GLY A 117 -32.36 14.72 0.14
CA GLY A 117 -31.43 14.90 1.25
C GLY A 117 -30.31 13.84 1.30
N PRO A 118 -29.22 14.12 2.04
CA PRO A 118 -28.07 13.22 2.15
C PRO A 118 -28.44 11.91 2.87
N GLU A 119 -27.85 10.79 2.45
CA GLU A 119 -27.97 9.48 3.10
C GLU A 119 -27.21 9.44 4.43
N SER A 120 -26.10 10.18 4.51
CA SER A 120 -25.31 10.31 5.74
C SER A 120 -24.64 11.68 5.92
N LEU A 121 -24.52 12.10 7.17
CA LEU A 121 -23.86 13.34 7.60
C LEU A 121 -22.83 13.04 8.70
N SER A 122 -21.57 13.37 8.45
CA SER A 122 -20.54 13.40 9.49
C SER A 122 -20.41 14.82 10.04
N TRP A 123 -20.67 14.98 11.35
CA TRP A 123 -20.76 16.26 12.02
C TRP A 123 -19.78 16.34 13.19
N ALA A 124 -18.78 17.21 13.09
CA ALA A 124 -17.78 17.41 14.13
C ALA A 124 -18.28 18.28 15.29
N LEU A 125 -18.00 17.83 16.50
CA LEU A 125 -18.34 18.43 17.79
C LEU A 125 -17.09 18.61 18.63
N CYS A 126 -16.97 19.78 19.27
CA CYS A 126 -16.00 20.04 20.31
C CYS A 126 -16.72 20.14 21.65
N VAL A 127 -16.40 19.23 22.57
CA VAL A 127 -17.06 19.09 23.88
C VAL A 127 -16.01 19.08 25.01
N PRO A 128 -16.41 19.19 26.28
CA PRO A 128 -15.50 18.96 27.41
C PRO A 128 -14.82 17.58 27.36
N ASP A 129 -13.54 17.52 27.75
CA ASP A 129 -12.73 16.30 27.79
C ASP A 129 -13.20 15.25 28.81
N SER A 130 -14.06 15.65 29.75
CA SER A 130 -14.75 14.73 30.67
C SER A 130 -15.85 13.89 30.01
N CYS A 131 -16.28 14.22 28.78
CA CYS A 131 -17.28 13.47 28.03
C CYS A 131 -16.64 12.38 27.18
N THR A 132 -17.12 11.14 27.31
CA THR A 132 -16.72 10.00 26.48
C THR A 132 -17.49 9.95 25.16
N SER A 133 -17.06 9.11 24.21
CA SER A 133 -17.79 8.91 22.94
C SER A 133 -19.24 8.46 23.15
N GLU A 134 -19.51 7.66 24.19
CA GLU A 134 -20.86 7.20 24.54
C GLU A 134 -21.72 8.34 25.11
N ASP A 135 -21.13 9.18 25.97
CA ASP A 135 -21.81 10.36 26.54
C ASP A 135 -22.25 11.34 25.44
N ILE A 136 -21.38 11.57 24.46
CA ILE A 136 -21.66 12.46 23.33
C ILE A 136 -22.75 11.85 22.45
N LYS A 137 -22.71 10.53 22.19
CA LYS A 137 -23.74 9.84 21.41
C LYS A 137 -25.11 10.02 22.06
N TYR A 138 -25.20 9.78 23.37
CA TYR A 138 -26.43 9.97 24.13
C TYR A 138 -26.92 11.43 24.08
N SER A 139 -26.00 12.39 24.21
CA SER A 139 -26.32 13.82 24.10
C SER A 139 -26.94 14.18 22.75
N VAL A 140 -26.34 13.69 21.66
CA VAL A 140 -26.79 13.96 20.29
C VAL A 140 -28.12 13.26 20.00
N ASP A 141 -28.25 11.99 20.39
CA ASP A 141 -29.49 11.22 20.23
C ASP A 141 -30.68 11.93 20.90
N ARG A 142 -30.48 12.42 22.13
CA ARG A 142 -31.52 13.10 22.90
C ARG A 142 -32.07 14.35 22.20
N VAL A 143 -31.22 15.08 21.48
CA VAL A 143 -31.59 16.36 20.86
C VAL A 143 -32.10 16.15 19.43
N LEU A 144 -31.39 15.35 18.63
CA LEU A 144 -31.68 15.25 17.19
C LEU A 144 -32.75 14.21 16.87
N VAL A 145 -32.79 13.05 17.55
CA VAL A 145 -33.76 11.99 17.20
C VAL A 145 -35.21 12.48 17.33
N PRO A 146 -35.63 13.18 18.42
CA PRO A 146 -36.98 13.71 18.51
C PRO A 146 -37.26 14.81 17.46
N ALA A 147 -36.26 15.67 17.21
CA ALA A 147 -36.40 16.77 16.26
C ALA A 147 -36.65 16.27 14.82
N PHE A 148 -35.94 15.23 14.38
CA PHE A 148 -36.10 14.67 13.04
C PHE A 148 -37.30 13.72 12.90
N ARG A 149 -37.70 13.03 13.98
CA ARG A 149 -38.97 12.29 14.00
C ARG A 149 -40.18 13.17 13.75
N ALA A 150 -40.14 14.43 14.17
CA ALA A 150 -41.20 15.40 13.86
C ALA A 150 -41.34 15.67 12.35
N PHE A 151 -40.33 15.33 11.54
CA PHE A 151 -40.32 15.44 10.08
C PHE A 151 -40.39 14.07 9.38
N ASN A 152 -40.81 13.00 10.07
CA ASN A 152 -40.85 11.63 9.52
C ASN A 152 -39.48 11.11 9.02
N VAL A 153 -38.38 11.55 9.67
CA VAL A 153 -37.03 11.07 9.38
C VAL A 153 -36.49 10.32 10.60
N VAL A 154 -36.10 9.06 10.40
CA VAL A 154 -35.40 8.27 11.41
C VAL A 154 -33.90 8.46 11.23
N ILE A 155 -33.21 8.83 12.31
CA ILE A 155 -31.75 8.98 12.31
C ILE A 155 -31.12 7.91 13.19
N ASP A 156 -30.06 7.29 12.68
CA ASP A 156 -29.11 6.48 13.44
C ASP A 156 -27.83 7.28 13.67
N VAL A 157 -27.48 7.55 14.93
CA VAL A 157 -26.28 8.30 15.31
C VAL A 157 -25.22 7.34 15.83
N ALA A 158 -24.02 7.43 15.26
CA ALA A 158 -22.85 6.69 15.70
C ALA A 158 -21.67 7.64 15.97
N ILE A 159 -20.96 7.41 17.09
CA ILE A 159 -19.71 8.09 17.40
C ILE A 159 -18.64 7.02 17.64
N PRO A 160 -17.97 6.53 16.58
CA PRO A 160 -16.92 5.53 16.74
C PRO A 160 -15.80 6.08 17.63
N SER A 161 -15.22 5.24 18.48
CA SER A 161 -14.07 5.61 19.31
C SER A 161 -12.85 6.07 18.49
N THR A 162 -12.73 5.58 17.25
CA THR A 162 -11.73 6.01 16.26
C THR A 162 -11.96 7.41 15.71
N MET A 163 -13.12 8.01 15.92
CA MET A 163 -13.46 9.39 15.55
C MET A 163 -13.62 10.31 16.77
N TYR A 164 -13.11 9.89 17.93
CA TYR A 164 -13.05 10.67 19.17
C TYR A 164 -11.60 10.88 19.60
N THR A 165 -11.23 12.13 19.93
CA THR A 165 -9.89 12.50 20.39
C THR A 165 -9.94 13.52 21.52
N SER A 166 -9.36 13.16 22.67
CA SER A 166 -9.14 14.04 23.81
C SER A 166 -7.64 14.24 24.06
N LYS A 167 -7.29 15.26 24.85
CA LYS A 167 -5.90 15.65 25.09
C LYS A 167 -5.11 14.66 25.96
N ASP A 168 -5.80 13.91 26.83
CA ASP A 168 -5.22 12.89 27.71
C ASP A 168 -5.17 11.51 27.07
N LEU A 169 -5.19 11.43 25.73
CA LEU A 169 -5.21 10.14 25.10
C LEU A 169 -3.88 9.41 25.32
N GLU A 170 -3.94 8.29 26.02
CA GLU A 170 -2.86 7.32 26.07
C GLU A 170 -2.56 6.86 24.64
N LEU A 171 -1.39 7.24 24.15
CA LEU A 171 -0.89 6.73 22.88
C LEU A 171 -0.64 5.23 23.03
N PRO A 172 -1.14 4.39 22.10
CA PRO A 172 -0.99 2.95 22.25
C PRO A 172 0.49 2.55 22.28
N ASN A 173 0.87 1.78 23.30
CA ASN A 173 2.17 1.11 23.44
C ASN A 173 3.42 2.02 23.34
N THR A 174 3.55 2.97 24.26
CA THR A 174 4.69 3.92 24.32
C THR A 174 6.04 3.24 24.56
N GLU A 175 6.09 2.12 25.28
CA GLU A 175 7.35 1.41 25.51
C GLU A 175 7.94 0.86 24.21
N GLY A 176 7.11 0.21 23.39
CA GLY A 176 7.54 -0.34 22.10
C GLY A 176 8.08 0.74 21.16
N SER A 177 7.44 1.91 21.12
CA SER A 177 7.91 3.02 20.29
C SER A 177 9.29 3.55 20.74
N LEU A 178 9.53 3.66 22.04
CA LEU A 178 10.84 4.05 22.57
C LEU A 178 11.96 3.09 22.16
N TRP A 179 11.73 1.78 22.23
CA TRP A 179 12.71 0.77 21.78
C TRP A 179 13.04 0.89 20.29
N ILE A 180 12.02 1.02 19.43
CA ILE A 180 12.26 1.13 17.97
C ILE A 180 12.94 2.46 17.63
N CYS A 181 12.55 3.57 18.28
CA CYS A 181 13.25 4.84 18.16
C CYS A 181 14.72 4.71 18.57
N GLY A 182 15.00 4.02 19.69
CA GLY A 182 16.37 3.72 20.12
C GLY A 182 17.19 2.95 19.08
N ILE A 183 16.59 1.96 18.41
CA ILE A 183 17.24 1.20 17.33
C ILE A 183 17.57 2.11 16.13
N LEU A 184 16.62 2.95 15.70
CA LEU A 184 16.84 3.86 14.56
C LEU A 184 17.88 4.93 14.88
N ILE A 185 17.85 5.50 16.10
CA ILE A 185 18.86 6.45 16.58
C ILE A 185 20.23 5.78 16.63
N THR A 186 20.31 4.55 17.14
CA THR A 186 21.57 3.78 17.16
C THR A 186 22.10 3.56 15.74
N GLY A 187 21.24 3.18 14.79
CA GLY A 187 21.61 3.05 13.38
C GLY A 187 22.12 4.36 12.79
N PHE A 188 21.49 5.49 13.12
CA PHE A 188 21.95 6.82 12.70
C PHE A 188 23.31 7.17 13.30
N VAL A 189 23.52 6.92 14.60
CA VAL A 189 24.81 7.13 15.27
C VAL A 189 25.90 6.26 14.63
N LEU A 190 25.63 4.99 14.35
CA LEU A 190 26.55 4.10 13.63
C LEU A 190 26.88 4.60 12.22
N MET A 191 25.91 5.17 11.52
CA MET A 191 26.14 5.82 10.22
C MET A 191 27.09 7.01 10.33
N VAL A 192 26.91 7.87 11.35
CA VAL A 192 27.81 9.01 11.59
C VAL A 192 29.22 8.52 11.93
N ILE A 193 29.36 7.59 12.87
CA ILE A 193 30.66 7.03 13.28
C ILE A 193 31.34 6.33 12.09
N GLY A 194 30.61 5.51 11.34
CA GLY A 194 31.13 4.81 10.16
C GLY A 194 31.59 5.76 9.05
N THR A 195 30.89 6.89 8.89
CA THR A 195 31.27 7.94 7.94
C THR A 195 32.52 8.69 8.40
N LEU A 196 32.60 9.05 9.68
CA LEU A 196 33.82 9.64 10.26
C LEU A 196 35.01 8.68 10.13
N TYR A 197 34.80 7.39 10.40
CA TYR A 197 35.82 6.37 10.23
C TYR A 197 36.32 6.28 8.79
N ASP A 198 35.43 6.25 7.79
CA ASP A 198 35.79 6.21 6.36
C ASP A 198 36.61 7.45 5.95
N VAL A 199 36.15 8.65 6.34
CA VAL A 199 36.81 9.91 5.99
C VAL A 199 38.17 10.05 6.68
N CYS A 200 38.27 9.74 7.98
CA CYS A 200 39.52 9.85 8.74
C CYS A 200 40.51 8.74 8.38
N SER A 201 40.04 7.52 8.13
CA SER A 201 40.89 6.35 7.81
C SER A 201 41.31 6.29 6.34
N TYR A 202 40.76 7.15 5.47
CA TYR A 202 41.21 7.29 4.08
C TYR A 202 42.72 7.56 3.95
N ARG A 203 43.36 8.13 5.00
CA ARG A 203 44.82 8.33 5.07
C ARG A 203 45.62 7.12 5.57
N SER A 204 45.01 6.12 6.20
CA SER A 204 45.69 4.95 6.74
C SER A 204 44.98 3.69 6.27
N LYS A 205 45.30 3.20 5.07
CA LYS A 205 44.84 1.88 4.62
C LYS A 205 45.52 0.81 5.47
N ALA A 206 44.88 0.42 6.57
CA ALA A 206 45.28 -0.73 7.36
C ALA A 206 45.34 -1.95 6.43
N LYS A 207 46.50 -2.61 6.34
CA LYS A 207 46.73 -3.78 5.46
C LYS A 207 45.80 -4.96 5.80
N ASN A 208 45.32 -5.05 7.05
CA ASN A 208 44.38 -6.08 7.53
C ASN A 208 43.28 -5.42 8.39
N PRO A 209 42.11 -5.07 7.84
CA PRO A 209 41.02 -4.51 8.64
C PRO A 209 40.41 -5.58 9.55
N THR A 210 40.14 -5.23 10.81
CA THR A 210 39.43 -6.11 11.75
C THR A 210 37.94 -6.21 11.38
N PHE A 211 37.25 -7.26 11.82
CA PHE A 211 35.82 -7.43 11.59
C PHE A 211 35.00 -6.18 11.97
N TRP A 212 35.27 -5.61 13.15
CA TRP A 212 34.60 -4.39 13.65
C TRP A 212 34.86 -3.15 12.79
N SER A 213 36.10 -2.97 12.30
CA SER A 213 36.43 -1.86 11.41
C SER A 213 35.66 -1.93 10.09
N GLU A 214 35.41 -3.15 9.59
CA GLU A 214 34.61 -3.35 8.38
C GLU A 214 33.10 -3.22 8.64
N CYS A 215 32.62 -3.59 9.82
CA CYS A 215 31.25 -3.28 10.24
C CYS A 215 31.03 -1.77 10.24
N LEU A 216 31.91 -0.99 10.87
CA LEU A 216 31.83 0.47 10.86
C LEU A 216 31.89 1.04 9.44
N TYR A 217 32.79 0.55 8.59
CA TYR A 217 32.86 0.95 7.18
C TYR A 217 31.58 0.63 6.39
N SER A 218 30.85 -0.44 6.76
CA SER A 218 29.58 -0.81 6.13
C SER A 218 28.48 0.24 6.37
N TYR A 219 28.57 0.99 7.47
CA TYR A 219 27.67 2.09 7.80
C TYR A 219 28.10 3.44 7.19
N SER A 220 29.24 3.53 6.50
CA SER A 220 29.67 4.80 5.87
C SER A 220 28.69 5.30 4.81
N MET A 221 28.16 6.50 5.02
CA MET A 221 27.29 7.18 4.08
C MET A 221 28.00 7.48 2.75
N VAL A 222 29.28 7.86 2.79
CA VAL A 222 30.07 8.16 1.58
C VAL A 222 30.20 6.91 0.71
N SER A 223 30.53 5.76 1.34
CA SER A 223 30.65 4.48 0.65
C SER A 223 29.31 4.00 0.09
N ASN A 224 28.24 4.09 0.88
CA ASN A 224 26.90 3.66 0.49
C ASN A 224 26.34 4.53 -0.65
N THR A 225 26.49 5.85 -0.58
CA THR A 225 26.07 6.78 -1.64
C THR A 225 26.87 6.59 -2.93
N LYS A 226 28.19 6.38 -2.84
CA LYS A 226 29.01 6.04 -4.03
C LYS A 226 28.56 4.73 -4.68
N ASN A 227 28.24 3.71 -3.88
CA ASN A 227 27.69 2.46 -4.40
C ASN A 227 26.33 2.68 -5.08
N LEU A 228 25.49 3.52 -4.49
CA LEU A 228 24.17 3.85 -5.02
C LEU A 228 24.23 4.64 -6.34
N MET A 229 25.18 5.57 -6.49
CA MET A 229 25.36 6.40 -7.70
C MET A 229 26.34 5.80 -8.72
N GLY A 230 27.00 4.68 -8.41
CA GLY A 230 28.02 4.09 -9.27
C GLY A 230 27.48 3.53 -10.59
N ASP A 231 28.31 3.48 -11.62
CA ASP A 231 27.91 2.98 -12.94
C ASP A 231 27.58 1.47 -12.95
N ILE A 232 26.80 1.04 -13.94
CA ILE A 232 26.44 -0.37 -14.14
C ILE A 232 27.63 -1.13 -14.74
N LYS A 233 28.07 -2.20 -14.05
CA LYS A 233 29.15 -3.07 -14.52
C LYS A 233 28.76 -3.94 -15.73
N ASN A 234 27.54 -4.47 -15.76
CA ASN A 234 27.00 -5.24 -16.90
C ASN A 234 25.71 -4.59 -17.41
N ARG A 235 25.75 -4.04 -18.63
CA ARG A 235 24.61 -3.35 -19.25
C ARG A 235 23.57 -4.28 -19.89
N GLU A 236 23.82 -5.58 -19.93
CA GLU A 236 22.96 -6.58 -20.56
C GLU A 236 21.50 -6.52 -20.11
N PHE A 237 21.23 -6.23 -18.83
CA PHE A 237 19.87 -6.09 -18.29
C PHE A 237 19.56 -4.66 -17.82
N ALA A 238 20.26 -3.65 -18.35
CA ALA A 238 20.16 -2.27 -17.86
C ALA A 238 18.75 -1.68 -18.05
N VAL A 239 18.00 -2.12 -19.07
CA VAL A 239 16.59 -1.75 -19.30
C VAL A 239 15.69 -2.06 -18.10
N THR A 240 16.04 -3.03 -17.26
CA THR A 240 15.28 -3.36 -16.05
C THR A 240 15.28 -2.24 -15.02
N ASN A 241 16.26 -1.34 -15.04
CA ASN A 241 16.28 -0.18 -14.15
C ASN A 241 15.14 0.78 -14.48
N GLY A 242 14.94 1.08 -15.77
CA GLY A 242 13.80 1.87 -16.23
C GLY A 242 12.47 1.20 -15.97
N LEU A 243 12.35 -0.11 -16.24
CA LEU A 243 11.11 -0.85 -15.98
C LEU A 243 10.73 -0.81 -14.50
N LYS A 244 11.68 -1.04 -13.59
CA LYS A 244 11.43 -0.94 -12.13
C LYS A 244 11.09 0.47 -11.69
N THR A 245 11.76 1.48 -12.24
CA THR A 245 11.53 2.89 -11.90
C THR A 245 10.14 3.35 -12.33
N LEU A 246 9.77 3.08 -13.58
CA LEU A 246 8.42 3.37 -14.06
C LEU A 246 7.37 2.56 -13.29
N GLY A 247 7.67 1.29 -13.01
CA GLY A 247 6.81 0.42 -12.20
C GLY A 247 6.52 0.99 -10.82
N ILE A 248 7.54 1.42 -10.06
CA ILE A 248 7.35 1.95 -8.71
C ILE A 248 6.63 3.31 -8.73
N ILE A 249 6.96 4.19 -9.67
CA ILE A 249 6.27 5.49 -9.82
C ILE A 249 4.78 5.25 -10.09
N SER A 250 4.44 4.34 -11.01
CA SER A 250 3.05 4.01 -11.29
C SER A 250 2.33 3.37 -10.11
N VAL A 251 3.00 2.58 -9.27
CA VAL A 251 2.41 2.06 -8.02
C VAL A 251 2.08 3.20 -7.06
N ILE A 252 2.99 4.16 -6.86
CA ILE A 252 2.76 5.32 -5.99
C ILE A 252 1.55 6.12 -6.49
N VAL A 253 1.50 6.40 -7.80
CA VAL A 253 0.36 7.08 -8.45
C VAL A 253 -0.93 6.32 -8.24
N GLY A 254 -0.93 5.01 -8.50
CA GLY A 254 -2.13 4.17 -8.38
C GLY A 254 -2.67 4.13 -6.95
N HIS A 255 -1.78 4.01 -5.94
CA HIS A 255 -2.21 4.06 -4.54
C HIS A 255 -2.71 5.45 -4.13
N ARG A 256 -2.12 6.54 -4.62
CA ARG A 256 -2.64 7.90 -4.37
C ARG A 256 -4.06 8.06 -4.91
N VAL A 257 -4.30 7.64 -6.16
CA VAL A 257 -5.63 7.69 -6.77
C VAL A 257 -6.61 6.81 -6.00
N ALA A 258 -6.23 5.59 -5.64
CA ALA A 258 -7.09 4.68 -4.88
C ALA A 258 -7.45 5.22 -3.49
N LEU A 259 -6.50 5.86 -2.79
CA LEU A 259 -6.74 6.48 -1.49
C LEU A 259 -7.63 7.72 -1.62
N ASP A 260 -7.33 8.64 -2.54
CA ASP A 260 -8.09 9.87 -2.71
C ASP A 260 -9.57 9.61 -3.08
N LEU A 261 -9.84 8.53 -3.83
CA LEU A 261 -11.21 8.08 -4.14
C LEU A 261 -12.00 7.63 -2.90
N GLY A 262 -11.32 7.25 -1.81
CA GLY A 262 -11.93 6.83 -0.55
C GLY A 262 -12.02 7.92 0.51
N LEU A 263 -11.57 9.14 0.19
CA LEU A 263 -11.52 10.25 1.14
C LEU A 263 -12.78 11.13 1.09
N PRO A 264 -13.09 11.81 2.20
CA PRO A 264 -14.13 12.83 2.23
C PRO A 264 -13.80 14.02 1.32
N THR A 265 -14.63 14.26 0.30
CA THR A 265 -14.53 15.42 -0.59
C THR A 265 -15.74 16.35 -0.41
N HIS A 266 -15.57 17.64 -0.71
CA HIS A 266 -16.69 18.61 -0.64
C HIS A 266 -17.79 18.34 -1.67
N SER A 267 -17.47 17.68 -2.78
CA SER A 267 -18.47 17.12 -3.70
C SER A 267 -18.05 15.72 -4.11
N THR A 268 -19.02 14.81 -4.22
CA THR A 268 -18.79 13.47 -4.78
C THR A 268 -18.57 13.53 -6.30
N GLU A 269 -18.94 14.64 -6.94
CA GLU A 269 -18.84 14.87 -8.38
C GLU A 269 -17.41 14.69 -8.90
N TYR A 270 -16.38 15.14 -8.18
CA TYR A 270 -15.00 14.93 -8.61
C TYR A 270 -14.60 13.45 -8.58
N SER A 271 -14.92 12.75 -7.50
CA SER A 271 -14.64 11.32 -7.38
C SER A 271 -15.43 10.54 -8.44
N GLU A 272 -16.70 10.87 -8.64
CA GLU A 272 -17.54 10.32 -9.71
C GLU A 272 -16.99 10.63 -11.10
N HIS A 273 -16.49 11.84 -11.35
CA HIS A 273 -15.83 12.21 -12.59
C HIS A 273 -14.57 11.36 -12.80
N ILE A 274 -13.70 11.23 -11.79
CA ILE A 274 -12.55 10.33 -11.90
C ILE A 274 -13.02 8.93 -12.28
N LEU A 275 -14.01 8.38 -11.57
CA LEU A 275 -14.49 7.01 -11.73
C LEU A 275 -15.19 6.75 -13.06
N THR A 276 -15.98 7.69 -13.56
CA THR A 276 -16.81 7.52 -14.77
C THR A 276 -16.14 8.03 -16.04
N ASP A 277 -15.12 8.90 -15.94
CA ASP A 277 -14.42 9.42 -17.11
C ASP A 277 -13.62 8.30 -17.79
N PHE A 278 -13.97 8.09 -19.05
CA PHE A 278 -13.37 7.13 -19.96
C PHE A 278 -11.85 7.34 -20.11
N TRP A 279 -11.39 8.58 -20.21
CA TRP A 279 -10.00 8.90 -20.54
C TRP A 279 -9.06 8.69 -19.35
N LEU A 280 -9.59 8.65 -18.13
CA LEU A 280 -8.82 8.45 -16.89
C LEU A 280 -8.61 6.99 -16.52
N SER A 281 -8.96 6.09 -17.42
CA SER A 281 -8.85 4.64 -17.23
C SER A 281 -7.46 4.16 -16.84
N ILE A 282 -6.41 4.85 -17.29
CA ILE A 282 -5.03 4.53 -16.94
C ILE A 282 -4.76 4.67 -15.43
N LEU A 283 -5.44 5.59 -14.76
CA LEU A 283 -5.30 5.83 -13.32
C LEU A 283 -5.99 4.76 -12.48
N LYS A 284 -6.91 4.00 -13.08
CA LYS A 284 -7.76 2.98 -12.42
C LYS A 284 -7.21 1.57 -12.56
N SER A 285 -6.18 1.35 -13.37
CA SER A 285 -5.69 0.00 -13.67
C SER A 285 -4.52 -0.39 -12.75
N PRO A 286 -4.69 -1.41 -11.89
CA PRO A 286 -3.62 -1.89 -11.02
C PRO A 286 -2.62 -2.83 -11.72
N VAL A 287 -2.65 -2.92 -13.05
CA VAL A 287 -1.84 -3.88 -13.83
C VAL A 287 -0.33 -3.60 -13.72
N THR A 288 0.07 -2.38 -13.35
CA THR A 288 1.49 -1.99 -13.38
C THR A 288 2.37 -2.76 -12.39
N VAL A 289 1.80 -3.26 -11.30
CA VAL A 289 2.50 -4.10 -10.32
C VAL A 289 3.06 -5.39 -10.95
N GLU A 290 2.45 -5.86 -12.05
CA GLU A 290 2.84 -7.09 -12.73
C GLU A 290 4.25 -7.00 -13.35
N ILE A 291 4.80 -5.80 -13.61
CA ILE A 291 6.20 -5.61 -14.06
C ILE A 291 7.15 -6.38 -13.14
N PHE A 292 6.94 -6.27 -11.83
CA PHE A 292 7.87 -6.85 -10.87
C PHE A 292 7.76 -8.38 -10.83
N PHE A 293 6.58 -8.97 -11.02
CA PHE A 293 6.42 -10.42 -11.17
C PHE A 293 7.11 -10.95 -12.44
N ILE A 294 6.96 -10.25 -13.56
CA ILE A 294 7.60 -10.62 -14.83
C ILE A 294 9.12 -10.59 -14.69
N VAL A 295 9.66 -9.50 -14.13
CA VAL A 295 11.09 -9.34 -13.89
C VAL A 295 11.60 -10.39 -12.90
N SER A 296 10.84 -10.72 -11.85
CA SER A 296 11.17 -11.76 -10.87
C SER A 296 11.24 -13.16 -11.51
N GLY A 297 10.26 -13.52 -12.34
CA GLY A 297 10.25 -14.79 -13.08
C GLY A 297 11.41 -14.89 -14.08
N PHE A 298 11.67 -13.80 -14.80
CA PHE A 298 12.78 -13.72 -15.75
C PHE A 298 14.14 -13.97 -15.09
N PHE A 299 14.44 -13.26 -14.00
CA PHE A 299 15.69 -13.45 -13.27
C PHE A 299 15.77 -14.78 -12.53
N THR A 300 14.65 -15.31 -12.04
CA THR A 300 14.63 -16.63 -11.41
C THR A 300 15.09 -17.70 -12.41
N PHE A 301 14.58 -17.66 -13.65
CA PHE A 301 15.01 -18.60 -14.68
C PHE A 301 16.50 -18.46 -15.01
N ILE A 302 16.98 -17.24 -15.26
CA ILE A 302 18.39 -16.98 -15.62
C ILE A 302 19.34 -17.43 -14.51
N ILE A 303 19.10 -17.03 -13.26
CA ILE A 303 19.99 -17.33 -12.13
C ILE A 303 20.12 -18.84 -11.92
N ILE A 304 19.00 -19.57 -12.00
CA ILE A 304 19.00 -21.03 -11.81
C ILE A 304 19.68 -21.72 -12.97
N ASN A 305 19.33 -21.34 -14.21
CA ASN A 305 19.90 -21.97 -15.40
C ASN A 305 21.42 -21.73 -15.50
N ASP A 306 21.89 -20.50 -15.22
CA ASP A 306 23.32 -20.18 -15.23
C ASP A 306 24.08 -20.94 -14.13
N ARG A 307 23.49 -21.07 -12.94
CA ARG A 307 24.08 -21.84 -11.84
C ARG A 307 24.23 -23.32 -12.22
N LEU A 308 23.18 -23.92 -12.76
CA LEU A 308 23.16 -25.33 -13.14
C LEU A 308 24.10 -25.64 -14.31
N ASN A 309 24.16 -24.77 -15.33
CA ASN A 309 25.11 -24.92 -16.44
C ASN A 309 26.57 -24.72 -16.01
N SER A 310 26.79 -23.98 -14.92
CA SER A 310 28.12 -23.83 -14.31
C SER A 310 28.53 -25.05 -13.46
N GLY A 311 27.76 -26.15 -13.49
CA GLY A 311 28.03 -27.38 -12.74
C GLY A 311 27.74 -27.28 -11.24
N LYS A 312 27.15 -26.18 -10.76
CA LYS A 312 26.84 -26.00 -9.33
C LYS A 312 25.51 -26.67 -8.99
N SER A 313 25.46 -27.34 -7.84
CA SER A 313 24.22 -27.93 -7.34
C SER A 313 23.17 -26.86 -6.99
N LEU A 314 21.90 -27.25 -7.11
CA LEU A 314 20.77 -26.45 -6.68
C LEU A 314 20.43 -26.79 -5.23
N ASN A 315 21.07 -26.10 -4.29
CA ASN A 315 20.65 -26.14 -2.90
C ASN A 315 19.49 -25.15 -2.71
N PHE A 316 18.26 -25.68 -2.64
CA PHE A 316 17.06 -24.87 -2.49
C PHE A 316 17.07 -24.04 -1.20
N VAL A 317 17.49 -24.65 -0.09
CA VAL A 317 17.60 -23.97 1.22
C VAL A 317 18.55 -22.79 1.11
N TYR A 318 19.72 -23.00 0.50
CA TYR A 318 20.68 -21.93 0.24
C TYR A 318 20.06 -20.79 -0.59
N LEU A 319 19.37 -21.08 -1.69
CA LEU A 319 18.75 -20.05 -2.53
C LEU A 319 17.66 -19.26 -1.78
N LEU A 320 16.85 -19.95 -0.98
CA LEU A 320 15.80 -19.35 -0.17
C LEU A 320 16.40 -18.47 0.94
N THR A 321 17.40 -18.96 1.68
CA THR A 321 18.09 -18.22 2.74
C THR A 321 18.71 -16.94 2.21
N PHE A 322 19.39 -16.98 1.06
CA PHE A 322 19.95 -15.77 0.43
C PHE A 322 18.87 -14.76 0.03
N ARG A 323 17.71 -15.22 -0.42
CA ARG A 323 16.59 -14.34 -0.75
C ARG A 323 15.98 -13.71 0.51
N LEU A 324 15.76 -14.51 1.56
CA LEU A 324 15.21 -14.06 2.84
C LEU A 324 16.11 -13.02 3.51
N ILE A 325 17.41 -13.29 3.59
CA ILE A 325 18.44 -12.37 4.11
C ILE A 325 18.40 -11.00 3.42
N ARG A 326 18.07 -10.97 2.13
CA ARG A 326 17.98 -9.71 1.37
C ARG A 326 16.69 -8.94 1.66
N ILE A 327 15.58 -9.64 1.89
CA ILE A 327 14.23 -9.06 1.97
C ILE A 327 13.84 -8.73 3.41
N LEU A 328 14.03 -9.69 4.33
CA LEU A 328 13.51 -9.65 5.70
C LEU A 328 14.01 -8.47 6.55
N PRO A 329 15.29 -8.05 6.51
CA PRO A 329 15.76 -7.00 7.42
C PRO A 329 14.98 -5.70 7.23
N THR A 330 14.95 -5.17 6.01
CA THR A 330 14.19 -3.96 5.68
C THR A 330 12.70 -4.18 5.90
N TYR A 331 12.15 -5.34 5.52
CA TYR A 331 10.72 -5.60 5.65
C TYR A 331 10.27 -5.56 7.12
N THR A 332 11.05 -6.19 8.00
CA THR A 332 10.83 -6.20 9.45
C THR A 332 10.93 -4.80 10.02
N THR A 333 11.95 -4.02 9.64
CA THR A 333 12.07 -2.62 10.09
C THR A 333 10.84 -1.79 9.71
N ILE A 334 10.33 -1.93 8.49
CA ILE A 334 9.14 -1.19 8.06
C ILE A 334 7.90 -1.65 8.82
N ILE A 335 7.71 -2.96 9.04
CA ILE A 335 6.61 -3.49 9.87
C ILE A 335 6.65 -2.85 11.27
N LEU A 336 7.83 -2.75 11.88
CA LEU A 336 8.00 -2.12 13.19
C LEU A 336 7.71 -0.62 13.15
N ILE A 337 8.07 0.08 12.06
CA ILE A 337 7.71 1.49 11.87
C ILE A 337 6.19 1.66 11.81
N PHE A 338 5.48 0.84 11.03
CA PHE A 338 4.01 0.86 10.98
C PHE A 338 3.39 0.55 12.34
N ALA A 339 3.91 -0.46 13.04
CA ALA A 339 3.38 -0.91 14.32
C ALA A 339 3.63 0.09 15.46
N PHE A 340 4.78 0.76 15.52
CA PHE A 340 5.19 1.48 16.74
C PHE A 340 5.54 2.94 16.53
N ILE A 341 5.97 3.37 15.34
CA ILE A 341 6.39 4.75 15.10
C ILE A 341 5.27 5.55 14.44
N LEU A 342 4.64 5.00 13.41
CA LEU A 342 3.64 5.69 12.60
C LEU A 342 2.55 6.40 13.43
N PRO A 343 1.97 5.81 14.50
CA PRO A 343 0.96 6.47 15.33
C PRO A 343 1.39 7.80 15.96
N TYR A 344 2.70 8.01 16.14
CA TYR A 344 3.31 9.17 16.80
C TYR A 344 3.80 10.25 15.83
N THR A 345 3.66 10.03 14.52
CA THR A 345 4.24 10.93 13.50
C THR A 345 3.35 12.09 13.10
N GLY A 346 2.17 12.22 13.70
CA GLY A 346 1.20 13.25 13.38
C GLY A 346 -0.09 13.10 14.17
N ASP A 347 -1.06 13.93 13.81
CA ASP A 347 -2.37 14.03 14.43
C ASP A 347 -3.40 14.53 13.39
N GLY A 348 -4.69 14.44 13.74
CA GLY A 348 -5.79 14.95 12.91
C GLY A 348 -7.12 14.22 13.11
N PRO A 349 -8.23 14.76 12.56
CA PRO A 349 -9.56 14.17 12.63
C PRO A 349 -9.60 12.70 12.18
N LEU A 350 -8.90 12.40 11.07
CA LEU A 350 -8.89 11.07 10.47
C LEU A 350 -7.72 10.21 10.95
N TRP A 351 -6.82 10.75 11.77
CA TRP A 351 -5.58 10.08 12.17
C TRP A 351 -5.86 8.77 12.89
N LYS A 352 -6.73 8.79 13.91
CA LYS A 352 -7.12 7.57 14.63
C LYS A 352 -7.94 6.61 13.80
N LEU A 353 -8.74 7.11 12.86
CA LEU A 353 -9.53 6.28 11.97
C LEU A 353 -8.64 5.47 11.01
N ILE A 354 -7.55 6.06 10.54
CA ILE A 354 -6.71 5.49 9.49
C ILE A 354 -5.45 4.82 10.05
N ILE A 355 -4.72 5.51 10.94
CA ILE A 355 -3.39 5.09 11.38
C ILE A 355 -3.44 4.07 12.50
N TYR A 356 -4.35 4.21 13.47
CA TYR A 356 -4.38 3.32 14.64
C TYR A 356 -4.75 1.88 14.27
N PRO A 357 -5.79 1.63 13.43
CA PRO A 357 -6.07 0.29 12.94
C PRO A 357 -4.90 -0.31 12.18
N GLU A 358 -4.22 0.46 11.33
CA GLU A 358 -3.04 -0.04 10.59
C GLU A 358 -1.92 -0.50 11.53
N ALA A 359 -1.65 0.29 12.57
CA ALA A 359 -0.66 -0.06 13.57
C ALA A 359 -1.07 -1.30 14.38
N GLU A 360 -2.34 -1.44 14.75
CA GLU A 360 -2.86 -2.63 15.43
C GLU A 360 -2.79 -3.89 14.55
N PHE A 361 -3.15 -3.78 13.27
CA PHE A 361 -3.01 -4.87 12.31
C PHE A 361 -1.56 -5.37 12.22
N CYS A 362 -0.60 -4.45 12.26
CA CYS A 362 0.81 -4.80 12.33
C CYS A 362 1.23 -5.42 13.67
N ARG A 363 0.77 -4.91 14.81
CA ARG A 363 1.05 -5.52 16.12
C ARG A 363 0.48 -6.94 16.25
N LYS A 364 -0.71 -7.19 15.69
CA LYS A 364 -1.39 -8.48 15.76
C LYS A 364 -0.89 -9.50 14.73
N ASN A 365 -0.64 -9.05 13.48
CA ASN A 365 -0.42 -9.95 12.34
C ASN A 365 0.99 -9.85 11.70
N TRP A 366 1.98 -9.20 12.32
CA TRP A 366 3.35 -9.08 11.76
C TRP A 366 3.97 -10.42 11.33
N TRP A 367 3.69 -11.49 12.07
CA TRP A 367 4.23 -12.82 11.79
C TRP A 367 3.76 -13.36 10.43
N THR A 368 2.53 -13.01 10.01
CA THR A 368 2.01 -13.40 8.69
C THR A 368 2.82 -12.74 7.57
N ASN A 369 3.31 -11.53 7.76
CA ASN A 369 4.16 -10.83 6.80
C ASN A 369 5.54 -11.50 6.71
N LEU A 370 6.17 -11.86 7.84
CA LEU A 370 7.49 -12.52 7.85
C LEU A 370 7.46 -13.92 7.23
N LEU A 371 6.34 -14.64 7.39
CA LEU A 371 6.11 -15.93 6.74
C LEU A 371 5.56 -15.80 5.31
N PHE A 372 5.31 -14.58 4.81
CA PHE A 372 4.75 -14.31 3.48
C PHE A 372 3.33 -14.90 3.28
N LEU A 373 2.54 -14.99 4.35
CA LEU A 373 1.18 -15.54 4.37
C LEU A 373 0.07 -14.49 4.50
N ASN A 374 0.43 -13.20 4.61
CA ASN A 374 -0.49 -12.09 4.84
C ASN A 374 -1.57 -11.91 3.76
N ASN A 375 -1.40 -12.51 2.57
CA ASN A 375 -2.41 -12.51 1.52
C ASN A 375 -3.41 -13.69 1.59
N TYR A 376 -3.20 -14.65 2.48
CA TYR A 376 -4.12 -15.78 2.72
C TYR A 376 -4.68 -15.82 4.15
N VAL A 377 -3.85 -15.48 5.14
CA VAL A 377 -4.20 -15.54 6.57
C VAL A 377 -4.56 -14.15 7.06
N ASN A 378 -5.70 -14.02 7.75
CA ASN A 378 -6.19 -12.77 8.34
C ASN A 378 -6.17 -11.57 7.38
N SER A 379 -6.47 -11.79 6.09
CA SER A 379 -6.21 -10.80 5.04
C SER A 379 -7.05 -9.52 5.12
N GLN A 380 -8.14 -9.51 5.90
CA GLN A 380 -8.91 -8.30 6.22
C GLN A 380 -8.13 -7.36 7.15
N GLU A 381 -7.38 -7.93 8.10
CA GLU A 381 -6.55 -7.24 9.09
C GLU A 381 -5.06 -7.36 8.76
N MET A 382 -4.72 -7.44 7.47
CA MET A 382 -3.32 -7.59 7.04
C MET A 382 -2.49 -6.37 7.42
N CYS A 383 -1.29 -6.59 7.97
CA CYS A 383 -0.32 -5.53 8.19
C CYS A 383 0.22 -5.03 6.85
N MET A 384 0.22 -3.71 6.64
CA MET A 384 0.65 -3.04 5.41
C MET A 384 -0.14 -3.51 4.20
N LEU A 385 -1.20 -2.78 3.82
CA LEU A 385 -2.10 -3.15 2.73
C LEU A 385 -1.37 -3.55 1.44
N HIS A 386 -0.32 -2.84 1.04
CA HIS A 386 0.43 -3.12 -0.18
C HIS A 386 1.27 -4.40 -0.11
N SER A 387 1.56 -4.93 1.08
CA SER A 387 2.53 -6.01 1.27
C SER A 387 2.12 -7.39 0.72
N TRP A 388 0.87 -7.56 0.26
CA TRP A 388 0.43 -8.80 -0.42
C TRP A 388 1.29 -9.13 -1.64
N TYR A 389 1.86 -8.12 -2.29
CA TYR A 389 2.75 -8.28 -3.44
C TYR A 389 3.99 -9.11 -3.07
N LEU A 390 4.60 -8.86 -1.91
CA LEU A 390 5.79 -9.58 -1.45
C LEU A 390 5.45 -11.06 -1.18
N ALA A 391 4.27 -11.33 -0.62
CA ALA A 391 3.79 -12.69 -0.40
C ALA A 391 3.67 -13.46 -1.72
N CYS A 392 3.00 -12.86 -2.70
CA CYS A 392 2.91 -13.43 -4.06
C CYS A 392 4.29 -13.69 -4.66
N ASP A 393 5.20 -12.72 -4.60
CA ASP A 393 6.56 -12.86 -5.16
C ASP A 393 7.35 -14.00 -4.50
N MET A 394 7.21 -14.19 -3.19
CA MET A 394 7.84 -15.32 -2.48
C MET A 394 7.23 -16.66 -2.91
N HIS A 395 5.90 -16.77 -2.97
CA HIS A 395 5.23 -17.98 -3.46
C HIS A 395 5.67 -18.33 -4.89
N PHE A 396 5.73 -17.33 -5.77
CA PHE A 396 6.14 -17.51 -7.16
C PHE A 396 7.61 -17.87 -7.28
N PHE A 397 8.49 -17.32 -6.44
CA PHE A 397 9.89 -17.73 -6.41
C PHE A 397 10.06 -19.20 -6.06
N ILE A 398 9.36 -19.68 -5.03
CA ILE A 398 9.42 -21.09 -4.60
C ILE A 398 8.98 -21.98 -5.76
N ILE A 399 7.77 -21.75 -6.29
CA ILE A 399 7.21 -22.52 -7.41
C ILE A 399 8.10 -22.44 -8.66
N GLY A 400 8.53 -21.23 -9.02
CA GLY A 400 9.36 -20.95 -10.19
C GLY A 400 10.74 -21.56 -10.11
N THR A 401 11.29 -21.73 -8.91
CA THR A 401 12.58 -22.40 -8.70
C THR A 401 12.48 -23.87 -9.06
N PHE A 402 11.47 -24.57 -8.53
CA PHE A 402 11.21 -25.97 -8.88
C PHE A 402 10.89 -26.14 -10.37
N LEU A 403 10.01 -25.30 -10.91
CA LEU A 403 9.65 -25.34 -12.32
C LEU A 403 10.87 -25.16 -13.23
N THR A 404 11.74 -24.19 -12.92
CA THR A 404 12.96 -23.95 -13.69
C THR A 404 13.93 -25.13 -13.61
N TYR A 405 14.09 -25.72 -12.42
CA TYR A 405 14.93 -26.90 -12.25
C TYR A 405 14.44 -28.08 -13.11
N ILE A 406 13.13 -28.33 -13.14
CA ILE A 406 12.51 -29.37 -13.98
C ILE A 406 12.71 -29.04 -15.47
N LEU A 407 12.50 -27.78 -15.89
CA LEU A 407 12.74 -27.34 -17.27
C LEU A 407 14.18 -27.59 -17.71
N TRP A 408 15.15 -27.39 -16.81
CA TRP A 408 16.55 -27.65 -17.07
C TRP A 408 16.87 -29.16 -17.12
N ARG A 409 16.42 -29.93 -16.12
CA ARG A 409 16.76 -31.36 -15.96
C ARG A 409 16.00 -32.28 -16.92
N TRP A 410 14.70 -32.05 -17.09
CA TRP A 410 13.77 -32.90 -17.84
C TRP A 410 12.93 -32.07 -18.81
N ARG A 411 13.57 -31.56 -19.86
CA ARG A 411 13.02 -30.55 -20.76
C ARG A 411 11.59 -30.83 -21.26
N LYS A 412 11.29 -32.06 -21.71
CA LYS A 412 9.94 -32.45 -22.20
C LYS A 412 8.88 -32.38 -21.08
N ALA A 413 9.18 -32.96 -19.92
CA ALA A 413 8.29 -32.93 -18.76
C ALA A 413 8.12 -31.50 -18.24
N GLY A 414 9.20 -30.71 -18.19
CA GLY A 414 9.16 -29.30 -17.79
C GLY A 414 8.25 -28.45 -18.67
N PHE A 415 8.30 -28.63 -20.00
CA PHE A 415 7.38 -27.94 -20.91
C PHE A 415 5.92 -28.37 -20.72
N GLY A 416 5.68 -29.67 -20.50
CA GLY A 416 4.34 -30.18 -20.17
C GLY A 416 3.79 -29.56 -18.89
N ILE A 417 4.57 -29.58 -17.80
CA ILE A 417 4.20 -28.98 -16.51
C ILE A 417 3.99 -27.47 -16.64
N PHE A 418 4.88 -26.76 -17.35
CA PHE A 418 4.71 -25.33 -17.61
C PHE A 418 3.38 -25.05 -18.34
N GLY A 419 3.07 -25.82 -19.39
CA GLY A 419 1.84 -25.66 -20.16
C GLY A 419 0.59 -25.88 -19.31
N VAL A 420 0.56 -26.93 -18.49
CA VAL A 420 -0.53 -27.19 -17.54
C VAL A 420 -0.65 -26.08 -16.52
N MET A 421 0.45 -25.65 -15.90
CA MET A 421 0.46 -24.56 -14.93
C MET A 421 -0.04 -23.25 -15.53
N PHE A 422 0.36 -22.93 -16.75
CA PHE A 422 -0.09 -21.72 -17.47
C PHE A 422 -1.58 -21.80 -17.80
N ALA A 423 -2.07 -22.95 -18.28
CA ALA A 423 -3.50 -23.14 -18.53
C ALA A 423 -4.32 -22.99 -17.24
N VAL A 424 -3.87 -23.59 -16.15
CA VAL A 424 -4.52 -23.50 -14.83
C VAL A 424 -4.49 -22.06 -14.30
N SER A 425 -3.38 -21.33 -14.46
CA SER A 425 -3.25 -19.95 -13.98
C SER A 425 -4.14 -18.96 -14.73
N VAL A 426 -4.53 -19.29 -15.97
CA VAL A 426 -5.52 -18.55 -16.76
C VAL A 426 -6.94 -18.99 -16.41
N TYR A 427 -7.17 -20.30 -16.28
CA TYR A 427 -8.49 -20.88 -16.06
C TYR A 427 -9.10 -20.54 -14.71
N ILE A 428 -8.35 -20.70 -13.61
CA ILE A 428 -8.85 -20.45 -12.24
C ILE A 428 -9.44 -19.04 -12.09
N PRO A 429 -8.70 -17.95 -12.39
CA PRO A 429 -9.24 -16.60 -12.23
C PRO A 429 -10.42 -16.33 -13.19
N ALA A 430 -10.34 -16.81 -14.44
CA ALA A 430 -11.42 -16.65 -15.40
C ALA A 430 -12.71 -17.30 -14.88
N LYS A 431 -12.64 -18.57 -14.46
CA LYS A 431 -13.77 -19.29 -13.87
C LYS A 431 -14.34 -18.57 -12.66
N TYR A 432 -13.47 -18.12 -11.73
CA TYR A 432 -13.92 -17.43 -10.52
C TYR A 432 -14.71 -16.16 -10.86
N ILE A 433 -14.23 -15.36 -11.81
CA ILE A 433 -14.90 -14.12 -12.25
C ILE A 433 -16.27 -14.41 -12.85
N TYR A 434 -16.36 -15.44 -13.70
CA TYR A 434 -17.61 -15.82 -14.33
C TYR A 434 -18.64 -16.33 -13.33
N ASP A 435 -18.26 -17.30 -12.50
CA ASP A 435 -19.17 -17.97 -11.57
C ASP A 435 -19.70 -17.02 -10.49
N ASN A 436 -18.85 -16.10 -10.00
CA ASN A 436 -19.17 -15.19 -8.89
C ASN A 436 -19.55 -13.78 -9.36
N GLN A 437 -19.80 -13.60 -10.66
CA GLN A 437 -20.17 -12.32 -11.28
C GLN A 437 -19.29 -11.14 -10.83
N GLN A 438 -17.97 -11.38 -10.76
CA GLN A 438 -17.03 -10.36 -10.32
C GLN A 438 -16.68 -9.40 -11.46
N TRP A 439 -16.16 -8.23 -11.11
CA TRP A 439 -15.68 -7.25 -12.07
C TRP A 439 -14.29 -7.65 -12.58
N GLY A 440 -14.08 -7.54 -13.89
CA GLY A 440 -12.76 -7.73 -14.50
C GLY A 440 -11.78 -6.56 -14.25
N VAL A 441 -12.30 -5.47 -13.69
CA VAL A 441 -11.57 -4.29 -13.22
C VAL A 441 -11.70 -4.18 -11.70
N MET A 442 -10.83 -3.41 -11.05
CA MET A 442 -11.01 -3.10 -9.63
C MET A 442 -12.32 -2.30 -9.45
N PRO A 443 -13.31 -2.76 -8.67
CA PRO A 443 -14.59 -2.07 -8.58
C PRO A 443 -14.46 -0.84 -7.66
N TYR A 444 -13.93 0.25 -8.20
CA TYR A 444 -13.93 1.54 -7.54
C TYR A 444 -15.33 2.20 -7.65
N PHE A 445 -16.34 1.64 -6.98
CA PHE A 445 -17.67 2.26 -6.87
C PHE A 445 -17.90 2.80 -5.44
N HIS A 446 -18.74 3.83 -5.28
CA HIS A 446 -18.84 4.63 -4.04
C HIS A 446 -19.03 3.80 -2.74
N SER A 447 -19.78 2.69 -2.80
CA SER A 447 -19.98 1.76 -1.67
C SER A 447 -18.78 0.85 -1.37
N HIS A 448 -17.93 0.57 -2.37
CA HIS A 448 -16.80 -0.37 -2.27
C HIS A 448 -15.47 0.31 -1.91
N ILE A 449 -15.32 1.62 -2.10
CA ILE A 449 -14.03 2.30 -1.86
C ILE A 449 -13.81 2.65 -0.38
N LYS A 450 -14.90 2.86 0.40
CA LYS A 450 -14.81 3.25 1.82
C LYS A 450 -13.99 2.29 2.69
N ASN A 451 -13.97 1.01 2.33
CA ASN A 451 -13.09 0.05 2.97
C ASN A 451 -12.63 -1.03 1.97
N LEU A 452 -11.58 -0.72 1.21
CA LEU A 452 -11.01 -1.64 0.20
C LEU A 452 -10.71 -3.03 0.79
N ARG A 453 -10.28 -3.08 2.07
CA ARG A 453 -9.93 -4.30 2.79
C ARG A 453 -11.12 -5.24 2.98
N THR A 454 -12.36 -4.76 2.99
CA THR A 454 -13.53 -5.61 3.17
C THR A 454 -14.20 -6.00 1.86
N THR A 455 -13.78 -5.40 0.73
CA THR A 455 -14.36 -5.73 -0.57
C THR A 455 -14.04 -7.16 -0.97
N GLU A 456 -15.05 -7.89 -1.47
CA GLU A 456 -14.87 -9.27 -1.92
C GLU A 456 -13.83 -9.36 -3.04
N HIS A 457 -13.89 -8.45 -4.02
CA HIS A 457 -12.93 -8.43 -5.12
C HIS A 457 -11.48 -8.25 -4.62
N PHE A 458 -11.22 -7.36 -3.66
CA PHE A 458 -9.88 -7.21 -3.09
C PHE A 458 -9.44 -8.49 -2.38
N GLN A 459 -10.31 -9.01 -1.51
CA GLN A 459 -9.99 -10.12 -0.61
C GLN A 459 -9.92 -11.48 -1.30
N ARG A 460 -10.70 -11.72 -2.36
CA ARG A 460 -10.79 -13.04 -3.00
C ARG A 460 -10.12 -13.11 -4.37
N VAL A 461 -10.06 -12.00 -5.10
CA VAL A 461 -9.51 -11.97 -6.48
C VAL A 461 -8.17 -11.25 -6.52
N TYR A 462 -8.08 -10.05 -5.96
CA TYR A 462 -6.96 -9.14 -6.18
C TYR A 462 -5.67 -9.59 -5.48
N ILE A 463 -5.71 -9.98 -4.20
CA ILE A 463 -4.48 -10.24 -3.42
C ILE A 463 -3.97 -11.70 -3.51
N LYS A 464 -4.77 -12.63 -4.07
CA LYS A 464 -4.48 -14.07 -4.02
C LYS A 464 -3.45 -14.48 -5.08
N SER A 465 -2.45 -15.25 -4.68
CA SER A 465 -1.33 -15.66 -5.55
C SER A 465 -1.77 -16.48 -6.77
N HIS A 466 -2.71 -17.41 -6.60
CA HIS A 466 -3.22 -18.24 -7.71
C HIS A 466 -3.99 -17.45 -8.78
N HIS A 467 -4.44 -16.22 -8.49
CA HIS A 467 -5.04 -15.32 -9.47
C HIS A 467 -4.01 -14.47 -10.24
N ARG A 468 -2.71 -14.52 -9.88
CA ARG A 468 -1.67 -13.63 -10.42
C ARG A 468 -0.44 -14.31 -11.02
N ILE A 469 -0.23 -15.59 -10.77
CA ILE A 469 0.99 -16.30 -11.18
C ILE A 469 1.26 -16.29 -12.70
N THR A 470 0.23 -16.06 -13.54
CA THR A 470 0.34 -16.03 -15.01
C THR A 470 1.45 -15.11 -15.52
N THR A 471 1.57 -13.90 -15.01
CA THR A 471 2.57 -12.92 -15.49
C THR A 471 3.99 -13.31 -15.10
N TYR A 472 4.15 -13.94 -13.93
CA TYR A 472 5.42 -14.54 -13.50
C TYR A 472 5.85 -15.70 -14.41
N LEU A 473 4.92 -16.57 -14.80
CA LEU A 473 5.18 -17.65 -15.77
C LEU A 473 5.58 -17.10 -17.14
N ILE A 474 4.96 -16.02 -17.60
CA ILE A 474 5.37 -15.30 -18.82
C ILE A 474 6.80 -14.77 -18.67
N GLY A 475 7.18 -14.27 -17.49
CA GLY A 475 8.56 -13.89 -17.18
C GLY A 475 9.56 -15.05 -17.35
N ILE A 476 9.24 -16.24 -16.82
CA ILE A 476 10.04 -17.46 -17.01
C ILE A 476 10.16 -17.83 -18.50
N ALA A 477 9.04 -17.84 -19.22
CA ALA A 477 9.04 -18.15 -20.66
C ALA A 477 9.89 -17.14 -21.45
N SER A 478 9.82 -15.87 -21.08
CA SER A 478 10.57 -14.79 -21.72
C SER A 478 12.07 -14.92 -21.50
N ALA A 479 12.50 -15.37 -20.33
CA ALA A 479 13.90 -15.69 -20.07
C ALA A 479 14.38 -16.88 -20.91
N TYR A 480 13.56 -17.92 -21.04
CA TYR A 480 13.88 -19.03 -21.93
C TYR A 480 14.03 -18.56 -23.39
N VAL A 481 13.10 -17.76 -23.90
CA VAL A 481 13.17 -17.16 -25.25
C VAL A 481 14.44 -16.32 -25.41
N TYR A 482 14.73 -15.44 -24.45
CA TYR A 482 15.95 -14.64 -24.44
C TYR A 482 17.21 -15.50 -24.60
N MET A 483 17.33 -16.59 -23.83
CA MET A 483 18.48 -17.49 -23.92
C MET A 483 18.61 -18.17 -25.28
N GLN A 484 17.50 -18.61 -25.88
CA GLN A 484 17.53 -19.24 -27.21
C GLN A 484 17.91 -18.24 -28.31
N VAL A 485 17.36 -17.02 -28.26
CA VAL A 485 17.67 -15.97 -29.23
C VAL A 485 19.13 -15.49 -29.07
N LYS A 486 19.62 -15.39 -27.83
CA LYS A 486 21.03 -15.10 -27.54
C LYS A 486 21.94 -16.18 -28.12
N LYS A 487 21.57 -17.46 -27.96
CA LYS A 487 22.33 -18.61 -28.49
C LYS A 487 22.38 -18.63 -30.02
N SER A 488 21.28 -18.27 -30.69
CA SER A 488 21.24 -18.15 -32.16
C SER A 488 21.97 -16.91 -32.69
N LYS A 489 22.46 -16.03 -31.81
CA LYS A 489 23.13 -14.76 -32.15
C LYS A 489 22.26 -13.84 -33.04
N LEU A 490 20.93 -14.03 -33.00
CA LEU A 490 20.01 -13.22 -33.77
C LEU A 490 19.99 -11.80 -33.23
N LYS A 491 20.22 -10.83 -34.11
CA LYS A 491 20.11 -9.40 -33.80
C LYS A 491 18.88 -8.85 -34.50
N PHE A 492 18.06 -8.13 -33.77
CA PHE A 492 16.86 -7.51 -34.34
C PHE A 492 17.25 -6.22 -35.08
N SER A 493 16.72 -6.03 -36.29
CA SER A 493 16.92 -4.78 -37.04
C SER A 493 16.26 -3.59 -36.32
N ALA A 494 16.75 -2.37 -36.53
CA ALA A 494 16.11 -1.18 -35.93
C ALA A 494 14.62 -1.08 -36.29
N LYS A 495 14.27 -1.32 -37.56
CA LYS A 495 12.88 -1.31 -38.05
C LYS A 495 12.01 -2.33 -37.32
N SER A 496 12.46 -3.59 -37.23
CA SER A 496 11.70 -4.66 -36.56
C SER A 496 11.43 -4.34 -35.08
N ARG A 497 12.45 -3.83 -34.38
CA ARG A 497 12.33 -3.47 -32.96
C ARG A 497 11.33 -2.34 -32.73
N THR A 498 11.40 -1.30 -33.54
CA THR A 498 10.49 -0.14 -33.46
C THR A 498 9.06 -0.54 -33.79
N ILE A 499 8.84 -1.32 -34.85
CA ILE A 499 7.51 -1.82 -35.22
C ILE A 499 6.92 -2.66 -34.08
N GLY A 500 7.69 -3.59 -33.52
CA GLY A 500 7.22 -4.41 -32.41
C GLY A 500 6.93 -3.58 -31.15
N LEU A 501 7.73 -2.53 -30.86
CA LEU A 501 7.46 -1.63 -29.73
C LEU A 501 6.16 -0.84 -29.93
N ILE A 502 5.94 -0.29 -31.14
CA ILE A 502 4.70 0.42 -31.48
C ILE A 502 3.50 -0.52 -31.35
N LEU A 503 3.60 -1.76 -31.85
CA LEU A 503 2.53 -2.75 -31.73
C LEU A 503 2.21 -3.06 -30.26
N CYS A 504 3.23 -3.24 -29.42
CA CYS A 504 3.04 -3.45 -27.98
C CYS A 504 2.34 -2.26 -27.31
N ILE A 505 2.71 -1.03 -27.66
CA ILE A 505 2.08 0.18 -27.14
C ILE A 505 0.61 0.27 -27.59
N LEU A 506 0.31 0.00 -28.86
CA LEU A 506 -1.06 0.04 -29.39
C LEU A 506 -1.96 -1.01 -28.72
N LEU A 507 -1.45 -2.24 -28.52
CA LEU A 507 -2.17 -3.29 -27.78
C LEU A 507 -2.39 -2.93 -26.32
N HIS A 508 -1.44 -2.23 -25.69
CA HIS A 508 -1.61 -1.77 -24.32
C HIS A 508 -2.63 -0.64 -24.22
N ILE A 509 -2.61 0.30 -25.17
CA ILE A 509 -3.59 1.37 -25.29
C ILE A 509 -5.00 0.79 -25.48
N SER A 510 -5.18 -0.22 -26.36
CA SER A 510 -6.51 -0.82 -26.56
C SER A 510 -7.08 -1.45 -25.28
N CYS A 511 -6.24 -2.03 -24.42
CA CYS A 511 -6.67 -2.51 -23.11
C CYS A 511 -7.20 -1.37 -22.23
N TYR A 512 -6.62 -0.17 -22.29
CA TYR A 512 -7.14 0.99 -21.56
C TYR A 512 -8.46 1.51 -22.12
N PHE A 513 -8.67 1.46 -23.44
CA PHE A 513 -9.98 1.76 -24.02
C PHE A 513 -11.06 0.79 -23.49
N VAL A 514 -10.74 -0.51 -23.38
CA VAL A 514 -11.67 -1.48 -22.79
C VAL A 514 -11.88 -1.21 -21.30
N THR A 515 -10.84 -0.81 -20.57
CA THR A 515 -10.97 -0.39 -19.16
C THR A 515 -12.03 0.71 -19.05
N GLY A 516 -11.92 1.78 -19.85
CA GLY A 516 -12.85 2.91 -19.79
C GLY A 516 -14.27 2.54 -20.16
N TYR A 517 -14.42 1.66 -21.14
CA TYR A 517 -15.72 1.11 -21.49
C TYR A 517 -16.38 0.39 -20.31
N LEU A 518 -15.63 -0.41 -19.55
CA LEU A 518 -16.15 -1.16 -18.39
C LEU A 518 -16.54 -0.29 -17.19
N TYR A 519 -16.09 0.97 -17.12
CA TYR A 519 -16.44 1.93 -16.06
C TYR A 519 -17.62 2.84 -16.43
N LEU A 520 -18.22 2.69 -17.62
CA LEU A 520 -19.35 3.54 -18.01
C LEU A 520 -20.57 3.29 -17.10
N PRO A 521 -21.17 4.33 -16.49
CA PRO A 521 -22.17 4.22 -15.42
C PRO A 521 -23.51 3.60 -15.82
N ARG A 522 -23.74 3.31 -17.11
CA ARG A 522 -24.97 2.68 -17.63
C ARG A 522 -24.71 1.37 -18.37
N LEU A 523 -23.50 0.82 -18.26
CA LEU A 523 -23.17 -0.44 -18.90
C LEU A 523 -23.86 -1.58 -18.16
N LYS A 524 -24.68 -2.38 -18.88
CA LYS A 524 -25.23 -3.61 -18.33
C LYS A 524 -24.10 -4.60 -18.06
N TYR A 525 -24.07 -5.17 -16.86
CA TYR A 525 -23.09 -6.17 -16.48
C TYR A 525 -23.15 -7.36 -17.44
N ASN A 526 -22.00 -7.67 -18.06
CA ASN A 526 -21.86 -8.84 -18.92
C ASN A 526 -20.64 -9.65 -18.45
N PRO A 527 -20.84 -10.87 -17.93
CA PRO A 527 -19.76 -11.68 -17.35
C PRO A 527 -18.67 -12.01 -18.39
N TRP A 528 -19.01 -12.15 -19.67
CA TRP A 528 -18.04 -12.42 -20.73
C TRP A 528 -17.05 -11.29 -20.93
N ASN A 529 -17.52 -10.04 -20.89
CA ASN A 529 -16.65 -8.87 -21.06
C ASN A 529 -15.62 -8.80 -19.92
N HIS A 530 -16.06 -9.02 -18.68
CA HIS A 530 -15.19 -9.00 -17.50
C HIS A 530 -14.18 -10.16 -17.49
N LEU A 531 -14.64 -11.37 -17.83
CA LEU A 531 -13.79 -12.55 -17.94
C LEU A 531 -12.69 -12.38 -18.99
N LEU A 532 -13.06 -11.97 -20.21
CA LEU A 532 -12.13 -11.79 -21.32
C LEU A 532 -11.13 -10.69 -20.98
N TYR A 533 -11.62 -9.56 -20.51
CA TYR A 533 -10.77 -8.43 -20.17
C TYR A 533 -9.76 -8.78 -19.07
N PHE A 534 -10.21 -9.35 -17.94
CA PHE A 534 -9.33 -9.70 -16.83
C PHE A 534 -8.21 -10.65 -17.26
N THR A 535 -8.56 -11.62 -18.11
CA THR A 535 -7.65 -12.65 -18.61
C THR A 535 -6.62 -12.05 -19.57
N PHE A 536 -7.09 -11.38 -20.62
CA PHE A 536 -6.24 -10.93 -21.71
C PHE A 536 -5.43 -9.69 -21.35
N GLN A 537 -5.95 -8.75 -20.55
CA GLN A 537 -5.23 -7.53 -20.20
C GLN A 537 -3.86 -7.84 -19.57
N ARG A 538 -3.82 -8.79 -18.62
CA ARG A 538 -2.58 -9.15 -17.92
C ARG A 538 -1.60 -9.87 -18.83
N ILE A 539 -2.10 -10.73 -19.72
CA ILE A 539 -1.27 -11.43 -20.71
C ILE A 539 -0.67 -10.43 -21.69
N VAL A 540 -1.48 -9.55 -22.27
CA VAL A 540 -1.02 -8.49 -23.19
C VAL A 540 0.01 -7.60 -22.50
N TYR A 541 -0.26 -7.17 -21.27
CA TYR A 541 0.69 -6.38 -20.50
C TYR A 541 2.01 -7.10 -20.27
N ALA A 542 1.93 -8.37 -19.86
CA ALA A 542 3.12 -9.17 -19.58
C ALA A 542 3.95 -9.44 -20.83
N LEU A 543 3.31 -9.66 -21.98
CA LEU A 543 3.99 -9.80 -23.27
C LEU A 543 4.66 -8.50 -23.69
N THR A 544 4.02 -7.35 -23.49
CA THR A 544 4.61 -6.02 -23.77
C THR A 544 5.87 -5.77 -22.95
N VAL A 545 5.80 -5.95 -21.63
CA VAL A 545 6.96 -5.78 -20.73
C VAL A 545 8.06 -6.78 -21.08
N SER A 546 7.68 -8.04 -21.36
CA SER A 546 8.62 -9.09 -21.75
C SER A 546 9.31 -8.80 -23.09
N TYR A 547 8.59 -8.24 -24.07
CA TYR A 547 9.17 -7.81 -25.34
C TYR A 547 10.23 -6.73 -25.10
N VAL A 548 9.91 -5.69 -24.33
CA VAL A 548 10.86 -4.63 -23.96
C VAL A 548 12.08 -5.21 -23.23
N LEU A 549 11.86 -6.15 -22.32
CA LEU A 549 12.92 -6.79 -21.56
C LEU A 549 13.85 -7.64 -22.46
N VAL A 550 13.29 -8.56 -23.24
CA VAL A 550 14.05 -9.49 -24.10
C VAL A 550 14.77 -8.73 -25.20
N VAL A 551 14.05 -7.92 -25.98
CA VAL A 551 14.62 -7.18 -27.10
C VAL A 551 15.57 -6.10 -26.59
N GLY A 552 15.24 -5.41 -25.50
CA GLY A 552 16.13 -4.40 -24.90
C GLY A 552 17.44 -4.99 -24.40
N SER A 553 17.42 -6.21 -23.86
CA SER A 553 18.61 -6.91 -23.39
C SER A 553 19.47 -7.49 -24.52
N LEU A 554 18.88 -7.80 -25.67
CA LEU A 554 19.58 -8.33 -26.84
C LEU A 554 20.03 -7.24 -27.82
N SER A 555 19.26 -6.17 -27.93
CA SER A 555 19.33 -5.18 -29.01
C SER A 555 18.76 -3.83 -28.54
N ASN A 556 19.63 -2.98 -27.99
CA ASN A 556 19.33 -1.62 -27.50
C ASN A 556 18.42 -0.80 -28.45
N PHE A 557 17.35 -0.18 -27.93
CA PHE A 557 16.34 0.60 -28.67
C PHE A 557 16.75 2.03 -29.05
N GLY A 558 18.05 2.36 -29.01
CA GLY A 558 18.54 3.73 -29.24
C GLY A 558 18.10 4.66 -28.11
N TYR A 559 17.44 5.78 -28.46
CA TYR A 559 17.00 6.79 -27.48
C TYR A 559 16.13 6.23 -26.36
N PHE A 560 15.24 5.27 -26.66
CA PHE A 560 14.39 4.66 -25.64
C PHE A 560 15.21 3.90 -24.59
N SER A 561 16.22 3.13 -25.01
CA SER A 561 17.14 2.48 -24.08
C SER A 561 17.97 3.49 -23.31
N SER A 562 18.46 4.56 -23.94
CA SER A 562 19.18 5.63 -23.24
C SER A 562 18.34 6.28 -22.13
N PHE A 563 17.05 6.48 -22.36
CA PHE A 563 16.10 6.96 -21.35
C PHE A 563 15.92 5.94 -20.21
N MET A 564 15.65 4.67 -20.55
CA MET A 564 15.44 3.60 -19.58
C MET A 564 16.69 3.26 -18.74
N GLU A 565 17.87 3.63 -19.23
CA GLU A 565 19.17 3.38 -18.61
C GLU A 565 19.81 4.65 -18.02
N CYS A 566 19.06 5.76 -17.92
CA CYS A 566 19.58 7.00 -17.39
C CYS A 566 19.98 6.89 -15.91
N LYS A 567 20.94 7.72 -15.47
CA LYS A 567 21.53 7.65 -14.12
C LYS A 567 20.49 7.75 -13.00
N ILE A 568 19.47 8.58 -13.16
CA ILE A 568 18.39 8.75 -12.18
C ILE A 568 17.62 7.42 -12.01
N PHE A 569 17.28 6.75 -13.11
CA PHE A 569 16.58 5.46 -13.07
C PHE A 569 17.42 4.36 -12.44
N ILE A 570 18.74 4.40 -12.59
CA ILE A 570 19.65 3.46 -11.91
C ILE A 570 19.54 3.62 -10.39
N VAL A 571 19.58 4.86 -9.90
CA VAL A 571 19.46 5.17 -8.47
C VAL A 571 18.11 4.72 -7.94
N ILE A 572 17.00 5.11 -8.58
CA ILE A 572 15.65 4.74 -8.15
C ILE A 572 15.46 3.22 -8.19
N ALA A 573 15.92 2.54 -9.25
CA ALA A 573 15.82 1.08 -9.35
C ALA A 573 16.57 0.36 -8.22
N ARG A 574 17.72 0.90 -7.75
CA ARG A 574 18.51 0.30 -6.66
C ARG A 574 17.81 0.39 -5.30
N ILE A 575 17.08 1.49 -5.04
CA ILE A 575 16.29 1.67 -3.80
C ILE A 575 14.82 1.31 -3.95
N SER A 576 14.39 0.85 -5.14
CA SER A 576 12.97 0.60 -5.47
C SER A 576 12.26 -0.29 -4.46
N TYR A 577 12.97 -1.23 -3.84
CA TYR A 577 12.44 -2.09 -2.79
C TYR A 577 12.08 -1.32 -1.51
N VAL A 578 12.99 -0.48 -1.00
CA VAL A 578 12.72 0.34 0.19
C VAL A 578 11.65 1.37 -0.13
N LEU A 579 11.72 2.00 -1.30
CA LEU A 579 10.72 2.95 -1.78
C LEU A 579 9.33 2.32 -1.84
N TYR A 580 9.23 1.09 -2.34
CA TYR A 580 8.00 0.32 -2.33
C TYR A 580 7.47 0.06 -0.92
N LEU A 581 8.33 -0.23 0.05
CA LEU A 581 7.86 -0.47 1.41
C LEU A 581 7.45 0.83 2.12
N SER A 582 8.16 1.94 1.91
CA SER A 582 7.97 3.18 2.66
C SER A 582 6.95 4.16 2.06
N HIS A 583 6.67 4.13 0.75
CA HIS A 583 5.78 5.14 0.13
C HIS A 583 4.39 5.22 0.76
N PHE A 584 3.84 4.09 1.19
CA PHE A 584 2.50 4.05 1.76
C PHE A 584 2.44 4.74 3.13
N ILE A 585 3.55 4.83 3.86
CA ILE A 585 3.64 5.63 5.10
C ILE A 585 3.31 7.10 4.81
N VAL A 586 3.98 7.67 3.80
CA VAL A 586 3.80 9.07 3.40
C VAL A 586 2.34 9.34 3.00
N GLN A 587 1.75 8.44 2.22
CA GLN A 587 0.38 8.57 1.77
C GLN A 587 -0.61 8.50 2.94
N LEU A 588 -0.42 7.55 3.87
CA LEU A 588 -1.25 7.43 5.07
C LEU A 588 -1.12 8.66 5.98
N GLN A 589 0.09 9.20 6.17
CA GLN A 589 0.30 10.42 6.95
C GLN A 589 -0.44 11.61 6.33
N SER A 590 -0.31 11.78 5.01
CA SER A 590 -0.96 12.85 4.25
C SER A 590 -2.48 12.83 4.38
N ILE A 591 -3.11 11.65 4.34
CA ILE A 591 -4.57 11.54 4.45
C ILE A 591 -5.07 11.61 5.90
N GLY A 592 -4.31 11.06 6.86
CA GLY A 592 -4.66 11.10 8.28
C GLY A 592 -4.64 12.52 8.86
N GLN A 593 -3.84 13.41 8.27
CA GLN A 593 -3.70 14.81 8.67
C GLN A 593 -4.76 15.74 8.06
N ILE A 594 -5.66 15.25 7.19
CA ILE A 594 -6.72 16.08 6.59
C ILE A 594 -7.59 16.70 7.69
N ARG A 595 -7.59 18.04 7.75
CA ARG A 595 -8.35 18.83 8.73
C ARG A 595 -9.73 19.23 8.24
N GLN A 596 -9.88 19.38 6.94
CA GLN A 596 -11.12 19.81 6.29
C GLN A 596 -11.27 19.04 4.96
N PRO A 597 -12.50 18.73 4.54
CA PRO A 597 -12.73 18.18 3.22
C PRO A 597 -12.05 19.06 2.16
N GLN A 598 -11.51 18.45 1.11
CA GLN A 598 -10.80 19.18 0.08
C GLN A 598 -11.64 19.18 -1.20
N TYR A 599 -11.67 20.32 -1.90
CA TYR A 599 -12.06 20.34 -3.30
C TYR A 599 -10.94 19.69 -4.10
N GLU A 600 -11.21 18.58 -4.74
CA GLU A 600 -10.22 17.87 -5.52
C GLU A 600 -10.28 18.27 -6.99
N ASN A 601 -9.11 18.31 -7.63
CA ASN A 601 -8.96 18.54 -9.07
C ASN A 601 -7.65 17.90 -9.56
N PHE A 602 -7.48 17.79 -10.88
CA PHE A 602 -6.26 17.18 -11.46
C PHE A 602 -4.97 17.87 -11.04
N PHE A 603 -4.98 19.19 -10.88
CA PHE A 603 -3.79 19.92 -10.47
C PHE A 603 -3.38 19.56 -9.04
N LYS A 604 -4.33 19.47 -8.10
CA LYS A 604 -4.07 19.01 -6.74
C LYS A 604 -3.60 17.56 -6.69
N LEU A 605 -4.22 16.67 -7.49
CA LEU A 605 -3.77 15.29 -7.63
C LEU A 605 -2.31 15.22 -8.12
N TYR A 606 -1.96 16.02 -9.14
CA TYR A 606 -0.58 16.14 -9.60
C TYR A 606 0.36 16.61 -8.49
N TRP A 607 0.01 17.64 -7.73
CA TRP A 607 0.82 18.12 -6.59
C TRP A 607 1.01 17.05 -5.53
N LYS A 608 -0.06 16.34 -5.14
CA LYS A 608 0.00 15.22 -4.18
C LYS A 608 0.92 14.10 -4.66
N ILE A 609 0.82 13.71 -5.94
CA ILE A 609 1.70 12.69 -6.54
C ILE A 609 3.18 13.11 -6.46
N ASN A 610 3.49 14.36 -6.81
CA ASN A 610 4.87 14.85 -6.74
C ASN A 610 5.38 14.91 -5.30
N ALA A 611 4.55 15.36 -4.36
CA ALA A 611 4.87 15.36 -2.94
C ALA A 611 5.11 13.94 -2.41
N ASP A 612 4.27 12.97 -2.80
CA ASP A 612 4.43 11.55 -2.45
C ASP A 612 5.76 11.00 -2.95
N ILE A 613 6.07 11.19 -4.24
CA ILE A 613 7.30 10.67 -4.85
C ILE A 613 8.54 11.25 -4.16
N LEU A 614 8.59 12.57 -3.97
CA LEU A 614 9.75 13.23 -3.38
C LEU A 614 9.95 12.86 -1.90
N THR A 615 8.86 12.83 -1.14
CA THR A 615 8.90 12.49 0.30
C THR A 615 9.20 11.01 0.50
N ALA A 616 8.58 10.12 -0.28
CA ALA A 616 8.85 8.68 -0.22
C ALA A 616 10.28 8.35 -0.64
N PHE A 617 10.83 9.05 -1.64
CA PHE A 617 12.24 8.92 -2.02
C PHE A 617 13.17 9.33 -0.87
N SER A 618 12.84 10.42 -0.17
CA SER A 618 13.60 10.89 0.99
C SER A 618 13.59 9.85 2.12
N TYR A 619 12.42 9.28 2.45
CA TYR A 619 12.29 8.21 3.44
C TYR A 619 13.09 6.98 3.03
N ALA A 620 12.96 6.58 1.76
CA ALA A 620 13.65 5.42 1.23
C ALA A 620 15.18 5.56 1.26
N LEU A 621 15.70 6.77 0.98
CA LEU A 621 17.12 7.05 1.03
C LEU A 621 17.66 6.92 2.47
N VAL A 622 16.97 7.51 3.45
CA VAL A 622 17.37 7.43 4.87
C VAL A 622 17.37 5.98 5.35
N ILE A 623 16.29 5.24 5.08
CA ILE A 623 16.17 3.83 5.49
C ILE A 623 17.20 2.95 4.77
N ASN A 624 17.47 3.20 3.48
CA ASN A 624 18.48 2.47 2.73
C ASN A 624 19.88 2.65 3.32
N LEU A 625 20.24 3.88 3.70
CA LEU A 625 21.56 4.21 4.24
C LEU A 625 21.79 3.70 5.66
N ILE A 626 20.76 3.70 6.50
CA ILE A 626 20.86 3.29 7.91
C ILE A 626 20.71 1.77 8.06
N ILE A 627 19.86 1.14 7.25
CA ILE A 627 19.42 -0.25 7.46
C ILE A 627 19.84 -1.13 6.29
N GLU A 628 19.32 -0.87 5.08
CA GLU A 628 19.41 -1.84 4.00
C GLU A 628 20.85 -2.09 3.51
N GLU A 629 21.59 -1.03 3.15
CA GLU A 629 22.95 -1.17 2.61
C GLU A 629 23.94 -1.71 3.66
N PRO A 630 23.99 -1.19 4.91
CA PRO A 630 24.88 -1.72 5.93
C PRO A 630 24.64 -3.20 6.22
N ILE A 631 23.38 -3.58 6.44
CA ILE A 631 23.01 -4.98 6.71
C ILE A 631 23.36 -5.86 5.49
N ARG A 632 23.07 -5.42 4.27
CA ARG A 632 23.42 -6.15 3.05
C ARG A 632 24.93 -6.39 2.94
N LYS A 633 25.75 -5.39 3.22
CA LYS A 633 27.22 -5.50 3.22
C LYS A 633 27.70 -6.47 4.29
N MET A 634 27.20 -6.33 5.52
CA MET A 634 27.55 -7.18 6.65
C MET A 634 27.18 -8.65 6.38
N ILE A 635 25.95 -8.93 5.96
CA ILE A 635 25.51 -10.31 5.74
C ILE A 635 26.27 -10.94 4.57
N LYS A 636 26.51 -10.20 3.48
CA LYS A 636 27.34 -10.69 2.37
C LYS A 636 28.75 -11.09 2.83
N LYS A 637 29.31 -10.35 3.80
CA LYS A 637 30.62 -10.67 4.38
C LYS A 637 30.54 -11.89 5.29
N LEU A 638 29.58 -11.94 6.21
CA LEU A 638 29.37 -13.09 7.10
C LEU A 638 29.23 -14.38 6.29
N MET A 639 28.41 -14.37 5.22
CA MET A 639 28.24 -15.53 4.34
C MET A 639 29.54 -15.95 3.65
N ARG A 640 30.41 -15.01 3.26
CA ARG A 640 31.73 -15.35 2.71
C ARG A 640 32.64 -16.00 3.74
N MET A 641 32.60 -15.53 4.99
CA MET A 641 33.38 -16.12 6.08
C MET A 641 32.90 -17.53 6.40
N PHE A 642 31.58 -17.76 6.49
CA PHE A 642 31.02 -19.10 6.69
C PHE A 642 31.37 -20.06 5.55
N LEU A 643 31.24 -19.62 4.29
CA LEU A 643 31.59 -20.46 3.14
C LEU A 643 33.10 -20.75 3.06
N ALA A 644 33.95 -19.80 3.47
CA ALA A 644 35.39 -20.04 3.55
C ALA A 644 35.72 -21.05 4.66
N ALA A 645 35.08 -20.93 5.83
CA ALA A 645 35.25 -21.87 6.94
C ALA A 645 34.81 -23.30 6.57
N GLU A 646 33.68 -23.45 5.88
CA GLU A 646 33.21 -24.76 5.39
C GLU A 646 34.18 -25.38 4.37
N GLN A 647 34.79 -24.54 3.53
CA GLN A 647 35.78 -25.00 2.55
C GLN A 647 37.14 -25.33 3.18
N ASP A 648 37.50 -24.65 4.27
CA ASP A 648 38.69 -24.95 5.07
C ASP A 648 38.49 -26.24 5.90
N GLU A 649 37.30 -26.47 6.50
CA GLU A 649 36.96 -27.72 7.19
C GLU A 649 36.99 -28.94 6.24
N LEU A 650 36.41 -28.83 5.04
CA LEU A 650 36.47 -29.88 4.02
C LEU A 650 37.90 -30.18 3.55
N ASN A 651 38.78 -29.17 3.50
CA ASN A 651 40.19 -29.34 3.15
C ASN A 651 40.99 -29.98 4.29
N ILE A 652 40.62 -29.74 5.56
CA ILE A 652 41.23 -30.35 6.74
C ILE A 652 40.83 -31.83 6.84
N ASP A 653 39.54 -32.16 6.66
CA ASP A 653 39.07 -33.56 6.62
C ASP A 653 39.64 -34.32 5.42
N GLY A 654 39.79 -33.66 4.28
CA GLY A 654 40.50 -34.22 3.12
C GLY A 654 41.96 -34.55 3.40
N ARG A 655 42.68 -33.73 4.18
CA ARG A 655 44.08 -34.01 4.59
C ARG A 655 44.18 -35.10 5.67
N ASN A 656 43.22 -35.18 6.57
CA ASN A 656 43.19 -36.21 7.61
C ASN A 656 42.86 -37.60 7.04
N ASN A 657 42.07 -37.68 5.95
CA ASN A 657 41.79 -38.93 5.24
C ASN A 657 42.93 -39.40 4.30
N ILE A 658 43.84 -38.50 3.90
CA ILE A 658 45.04 -38.84 3.11
C ILE A 658 46.22 -39.26 4.01
N SER A 659 46.18 -38.93 5.30
CA SER A 659 47.21 -39.30 6.28
C SER A 659 46.88 -40.57 7.09
N SER A 660 45.75 -41.21 6.80
CA SER A 660 45.25 -42.43 7.48
C SER A 660 45.10 -43.64 6.54
N ASN A 661 45.57 -43.52 5.29
CA ASN A 661 45.84 -44.63 4.36
C ASN A 661 47.33 -44.61 4.00
#